data_AF-A0A2J9E228-F1
#
_entry.id   AF-A0A2J9E228-F1
#
_cell.length_a   1.000
_cell.length_b   1.000
_cell.length_c   1.000
_cell.angle_alpha   90.00
_cell.angle_beta   90.00
_cell.angle_gamma   90.00
#
_symmetry.space_group_name_H-M   'P 1'
#
loop_
_entity.id
_entity.type
_entity.pdbx_description
1 polymer ?
#
loop_
_entity_poly.entity_id
_entity_poly.type
_entity_poly.pdbx_seq_one_letter_code
_entity_poly.pdbx_strand_id
1 'polypeptide(L)'
;MACIAVGLFPAASSFAQELPLIVVTDRQPDSVAVVEGQVQADSIVRTQNTGLQQLNVSAQLSQGTQADIELLLSNPNIATEIKSQGNQIFIKLTNSSISPHLLGQHYQGSGLLSSVVASNDGKDGVIVMTMKQDFDYQAHQTDQQVKLSVHKIQAKPLVVTEYQGAPISIDFQNVEVRSALHLLSQFTGLNIVASDQVTGSIMLNLVNVPWDQALDIILSSKQLGKQRQGNVILVAPLEEMAKYQHNGSLVPLHSVYIRPNYAKAADIMALITKASHSRGAGAINSGIAVASQPSAQVLPAAQKSTMATPSTVISAAGQTQHHPATLLSKRGVIAVDARTNTLIIKDTAASIENIKALIEQVDIPVRQVMIEARIVSASDSFSKEIGVKWGILSKGVANNNNLLVGGSDQTLADLKQFTLQNSTYKGQPIVRPNYNISRPDNLNVDLGVANPAGRIAFGLINLSDLLIDLELSAMQAEGRGEVISTPKILTLDKQTAKVSSGTKIPYQGESEGGGTTTQFEEAVLSLEVTPSITPDNQITLQIYIENGRPNPVSQGVILIDTDTLSTNVTVGAGQTIVLGGIYRNQIFNNVEKVPFFGDIPYLGRLFKKDLRRNDKQELLIFITPKLMNDSFLVTEDQRQL
;
A
#
# COMPACT_ATOMS: atom_id res chain seq x y z
N MET A 1 27.98 22.57 57.01
CA MET A 1 29.18 23.36 57.43
C MET A 1 29.80 23.90 56.14
N ALA A 2 30.07 25.21 56.06
CA ALA A 2 30.68 26.00 54.95
C ALA A 2 30.68 25.42 53.51
N CYS A 3 30.08 25.99 52.45
CA CYS A 3 29.95 27.39 52.00
C CYS A 3 31.26 28.08 51.57
N ILE A 4 31.38 28.40 50.27
CA ILE A 4 32.02 29.55 49.58
C ILE A 4 31.83 29.26 48.05
N ALA A 5 31.20 30.05 47.16
CA ALA A 5 31.10 31.51 46.91
C ALA A 5 32.29 32.05 46.07
N VAL A 6 32.18 33.01 45.14
CA VAL A 6 31.04 33.75 44.53
C VAL A 6 31.49 34.45 43.23
N GLY A 7 30.57 34.93 42.36
CA GLY A 7 30.87 35.87 41.26
C GLY A 7 29.81 35.92 40.14
N LEU A 8 28.66 36.59 40.33
CA LEU A 8 28.33 37.96 39.86
C LEU A 8 28.13 38.11 38.33
N PHE A 9 26.89 38.23 37.81
CA PHE A 9 25.97 39.42 37.75
C PHE A 9 26.33 40.41 36.61
N PRO A 10 25.44 41.29 36.08
CA PRO A 10 23.95 41.40 36.13
C PRO A 10 23.28 41.25 34.73
N ALA A 11 22.02 40.86 34.47
CA ALA A 11 20.67 41.09 35.03
C ALA A 11 19.82 42.13 34.26
N ALA A 12 18.59 41.74 33.87
CA ALA A 12 17.46 42.61 33.51
C ALA A 12 16.11 41.88 33.70
N SER A 13 15.09 42.63 34.13
CA SER A 13 13.66 42.32 34.38
C SER A 13 13.00 41.21 33.52
N SER A 14 12.12 40.31 34.00
CA SER A 14 10.87 40.47 34.80
C SER A 14 9.76 41.26 34.06
N PHE A 15 8.45 41.03 34.23
CA PHE A 15 7.67 40.26 35.22
C PHE A 15 6.44 39.60 34.53
N ALA A 16 5.60 38.87 35.29
CA ALA A 16 4.57 37.97 34.76
C ALA A 16 3.11 38.50 34.81
N GLN A 17 2.21 37.72 34.18
CA GLN A 17 0.91 37.25 34.74
C GLN A 17 -0.44 37.92 34.31
N GLU A 18 -1.35 37.05 33.86
CA GLU A 18 -2.83 37.07 33.87
C GLU A 18 -3.71 38.06 33.04
N LEU A 19 -4.97 37.65 32.87
CA LEU A 19 -6.06 38.27 32.11
C LEU A 19 -6.75 39.38 32.92
N PRO A 20 -7.50 40.29 32.27
CA PRO A 20 -8.95 40.21 32.43
C PRO A 20 -9.79 40.58 31.18
N LEU A 21 -11.11 40.46 31.32
CA LEU A 21 -12.16 40.95 30.41
C LEU A 21 -12.82 42.21 31.02
N ILE A 22 -13.42 43.09 30.19
CA ILE A 22 -14.62 43.96 30.42
C ILE A 22 -14.53 45.39 29.82
N VAL A 23 -15.68 45.80 29.28
CA VAL A 23 -16.12 47.00 28.54
C VAL A 23 -16.15 48.31 29.36
N VAL A 24 -16.04 49.47 28.69
CA VAL A 24 -16.78 50.78 28.88
C VAL A 24 -16.04 51.85 28.02
N THR A 25 -16.60 52.55 27.01
CA THR A 25 -17.83 53.36 26.78
C THR A 25 -17.62 54.87 26.98
N ASP A 26 -17.82 55.63 25.89
CA ASP A 26 -17.87 57.10 25.76
C ASP A 26 -18.23 57.41 24.27
N ARG A 27 -19.04 58.40 23.82
CA ARG A 27 -20.09 59.25 24.42
C ARG A 27 -21.18 59.59 23.38
N GLN A 28 -22.33 60.09 23.87
CA GLN A 28 -23.26 60.99 23.17
C GLN A 28 -23.22 62.37 23.89
N PRO A 29 -23.66 63.51 23.31
CA PRO A 29 -25.09 63.80 23.03
C PRO A 29 -25.26 64.58 21.69
N ASP A 30 -26.35 65.27 21.30
CA ASP A 30 -27.67 65.68 21.83
C ASP A 30 -28.70 65.55 20.66
N SER A 31 -29.94 65.06 20.78
CA SER A 31 -31.15 65.53 21.51
C SER A 31 -31.86 66.75 20.83
N VAL A 32 -33.20 66.89 20.77
CA VAL A 32 -34.36 66.22 21.41
C VAL A 32 -35.54 66.05 20.42
N ALA A 33 -36.28 64.91 20.48
CA ALA A 33 -37.74 64.74 20.22
C ALA A 33 -38.17 63.24 20.41
N VAL A 34 -39.42 62.82 20.12
CA VAL A 34 -40.69 62.91 20.91
C VAL A 34 -41.87 62.45 20.00
N VAL A 35 -42.78 61.52 20.33
CA VAL A 35 -42.94 60.53 21.44
C VAL A 35 -43.92 59.40 21.01
N GLU A 36 -44.06 58.32 21.80
CA GLU A 36 -45.00 57.16 21.65
C GLU A 36 -44.83 56.26 20.39
N GLY A 37 -45.17 54.96 20.39
CA GLY A 37 -45.61 54.02 21.45
C GLY A 37 -46.12 52.67 20.85
N GLN A 38 -46.16 51.59 21.65
CA GLN A 38 -46.68 50.21 21.29
C GLN A 38 -45.79 49.39 20.31
N VAL A 39 -45.72 48.04 20.23
CA VAL A 39 -46.17 46.88 21.06
C VAL A 39 -45.45 45.58 20.59
N GLN A 40 -45.12 44.63 21.50
CA GLN A 40 -44.95 43.14 21.39
C GLN A 40 -44.29 42.45 20.15
N ALA A 41 -43.75 41.21 20.18
CA ALA A 41 -43.26 40.28 21.21
C ALA A 41 -42.46 39.12 20.51
N ASP A 42 -41.86 38.22 21.30
CA ASP A 42 -41.35 36.87 20.96
C ASP A 42 -40.69 36.63 19.58
N SER A 43 -39.36 36.82 19.53
CA SER A 43 -38.53 36.36 18.40
C SER A 43 -38.33 34.84 18.41
N ILE A 44 -39.28 34.10 17.83
CA ILE A 44 -39.18 32.64 17.64
C ILE A 44 -37.98 32.32 16.73
N VAL A 45 -36.96 31.63 17.26
CA VAL A 45 -35.78 31.21 16.49
C VAL A 45 -36.16 30.15 15.45
N ARG A 46 -36.37 30.57 14.20
CA ARG A 46 -36.50 29.67 13.04
C ARG A 46 -35.11 29.38 12.46
N THR A 47 -34.49 28.30 12.93
CA THR A 47 -33.32 27.70 12.26
C THR A 47 -33.69 27.34 10.82
N GLN A 48 -33.20 28.07 9.82
CA GLN A 48 -33.45 27.73 8.43
C GLN A 48 -32.56 26.55 8.02
N ASN A 49 -33.18 25.50 7.46
CA ASN A 49 -32.50 24.28 7.05
C ASN A 49 -31.91 24.47 5.64
N THR A 50 -30.78 25.16 5.57
CA THR A 50 -30.14 25.61 4.32
C THR A 50 -29.35 24.50 3.63
N GLY A 51 -29.71 24.19 2.38
CA GLY A 51 -29.25 23.05 1.59
C GLY A 51 -28.17 23.35 0.55
N LEU A 52 -28.12 24.57 0.00
CA LEU A 52 -27.04 25.04 -0.86
C LEU A 52 -26.18 26.06 -0.12
N GLN A 53 -24.87 25.87 -0.16
CA GLN A 53 -23.90 26.84 0.36
C GLN A 53 -23.33 27.72 -0.75
N GLN A 54 -23.12 27.16 -1.95
CA GLN A 54 -22.52 27.87 -3.07
C GLN A 54 -23.04 27.33 -4.41
N LEU A 55 -23.21 28.23 -5.38
CA LEU A 55 -23.56 27.93 -6.78
C LEU A 55 -22.51 28.58 -7.69
N ASN A 56 -21.67 27.77 -8.33
CA ASN A 56 -20.67 28.21 -9.29
C ASN A 56 -21.17 27.88 -10.71
N VAL A 57 -21.21 28.89 -11.57
CA VAL A 57 -21.66 28.75 -12.97
C VAL A 57 -20.50 29.18 -13.88
N SER A 58 -19.90 28.22 -14.57
CA SER A 58 -18.71 28.41 -15.41
C SER A 58 -18.98 28.06 -16.87
N ALA A 59 -19.55 29.02 -17.60
CA ALA A 59 -19.68 28.98 -19.05
C ALA A 59 -18.36 29.42 -19.72
N GLN A 60 -17.39 28.51 -19.78
CA GLN A 60 -16.04 28.78 -20.30
C GLN A 60 -16.02 28.78 -21.84
N LEU A 61 -15.40 29.79 -22.45
CA LEU A 61 -15.61 30.12 -23.87
C LEU A 61 -14.80 29.26 -24.87
N SER A 62 -14.92 27.93 -24.78
CA SER A 62 -14.59 27.05 -25.92
C SER A 62 -15.75 27.07 -26.92
N GLN A 63 -15.76 28.10 -27.77
CA GLN A 63 -16.79 28.39 -28.79
C GLN A 63 -18.25 28.57 -28.27
N GLY A 64 -18.48 28.54 -26.95
CA GLY A 64 -19.79 28.78 -26.33
C GLY A 64 -20.76 27.59 -26.37
N THR A 65 -20.26 26.40 -26.74
CA THR A 65 -21.05 25.19 -27.04
C THR A 65 -21.35 24.32 -25.81
N GLN A 66 -20.70 24.59 -24.68
CA GLN A 66 -20.80 23.87 -23.41
C GLN A 66 -20.98 24.87 -22.26
N ALA A 67 -21.68 24.44 -21.20
CA ALA A 67 -21.71 25.12 -19.91
C ALA A 67 -21.53 24.09 -18.78
N ASP A 68 -20.55 24.33 -17.90
CA ASP A 68 -20.34 23.54 -16.68
C ASP A 68 -20.91 24.32 -15.48
N ILE A 69 -21.67 23.62 -14.64
CA ILE A 69 -22.29 24.15 -13.43
C ILE A 69 -21.91 23.24 -12.27
N GLU A 70 -21.48 23.84 -11.16
CA GLU A 70 -21.00 23.15 -9.96
C GLU A 70 -21.72 23.74 -8.74
N LEU A 71 -22.39 22.90 -7.96
CA LEU A 71 -23.11 23.35 -6.78
C LEU A 71 -22.73 22.56 -5.53
N LEU A 72 -22.50 23.31 -4.45
CA LEU A 72 -22.02 22.84 -3.16
C LEU A 72 -23.21 22.70 -2.19
N LEU A 73 -23.52 21.46 -1.87
CA LEU A 73 -24.55 21.05 -0.92
C LEU A 73 -24.04 21.18 0.52
N SER A 74 -24.92 21.53 1.45
CA SER A 74 -24.58 21.61 2.88
C SER A 74 -24.30 20.24 3.53
N ASN A 75 -24.68 19.14 2.88
CA ASN A 75 -24.53 17.78 3.40
C ASN A 75 -24.62 16.78 2.23
N PRO A 76 -23.80 15.72 2.17
CA PRO A 76 -23.85 14.74 1.08
C PRO A 76 -25.17 13.95 1.01
N ASN A 77 -25.91 13.87 2.11
CA ASN A 77 -27.17 13.10 2.20
C ASN A 77 -28.39 13.85 1.60
N ILE A 78 -28.22 15.02 0.98
CA ILE A 78 -29.31 15.74 0.31
C ILE A 78 -29.60 15.04 -1.03
N ALA A 79 -30.77 14.41 -1.11
CA ALA A 79 -31.24 13.74 -2.33
C ALA A 79 -31.62 14.77 -3.40
N THR A 80 -30.82 14.82 -4.47
CA THR A 80 -31.04 15.71 -5.61
C THR A 80 -31.77 14.96 -6.73
N GLU A 81 -32.84 15.56 -7.26
CA GLU A 81 -33.56 15.07 -8.42
C GLU A 81 -33.37 16.05 -9.57
N ILE A 82 -32.88 15.56 -10.71
CA ILE A 82 -32.58 16.39 -11.89
C ILE A 82 -33.50 15.96 -13.03
N LYS A 83 -34.27 16.89 -13.57
CA LYS A 83 -35.22 16.67 -14.66
C LYS A 83 -35.08 17.75 -15.72
N SER A 84 -34.98 17.36 -16.99
CA SER A 84 -35.20 18.28 -18.11
C SER A 84 -36.69 18.35 -18.46
N GLN A 85 -37.20 19.54 -18.75
CA GLN A 85 -38.52 19.75 -19.33
C GLN A 85 -38.41 20.87 -20.38
N GLY A 86 -38.53 20.50 -21.65
CA GLY A 86 -38.25 21.41 -22.76
C GLY A 86 -36.85 22.02 -22.65
N ASN A 87 -36.73 23.33 -22.84
CA ASN A 87 -35.46 24.05 -22.80
C ASN A 87 -35.00 24.46 -21.37
N GLN A 88 -35.49 23.77 -20.34
CA GLN A 88 -35.17 24.01 -18.93
C GLN A 88 -34.70 22.74 -18.20
N ILE A 89 -33.69 22.90 -17.34
CA ILE A 89 -33.29 21.91 -16.33
C ILE A 89 -33.82 22.35 -14.97
N PHE A 90 -34.52 21.45 -14.31
CA PHE A 90 -35.00 21.58 -12.93
C PHE A 90 -34.11 20.69 -12.05
N ILE A 91 -33.35 21.32 -11.13
CA ILE A 91 -32.71 20.61 -10.02
C ILE A 91 -33.59 20.83 -8.79
N LYS A 92 -34.14 19.75 -8.24
CA LYS A 92 -34.93 19.75 -7.01
C LYS A 92 -34.12 19.12 -5.87
N LEU A 93 -34.03 19.83 -4.76
CA LEU A 93 -33.33 19.43 -3.54
C LEU A 93 -34.36 19.00 -2.49
N THR A 94 -34.42 17.71 -2.23
CA THR A 94 -35.50 17.12 -1.41
C THR A 94 -35.32 17.48 0.07
N ASN A 95 -36.37 18.03 0.69
CA ASN A 95 -36.45 18.41 2.11
C ASN A 95 -35.32 19.37 2.56
N SER A 96 -34.86 20.23 1.63
CA SER A 96 -33.61 20.98 1.75
C SER A 96 -33.73 22.34 1.02
N SER A 97 -33.76 23.45 1.77
CA SER A 97 -34.11 24.77 1.23
C SER A 97 -32.88 25.59 0.80
N ILE A 98 -32.94 26.32 -0.32
CA ILE A 98 -31.86 27.20 -0.78
C ILE A 98 -31.67 28.37 0.20
N SER A 99 -30.41 28.72 0.47
CA SER A 99 -30.02 29.82 1.36
C SER A 99 -30.57 31.18 0.91
N PRO A 100 -31.02 32.06 1.84
CA PRO A 100 -31.55 33.40 1.53
C PRO A 100 -30.66 34.31 0.69
N HIS A 101 -29.34 34.10 0.70
CA HIS A 101 -28.41 34.89 -0.11
C HIS A 101 -28.28 34.41 -1.56
N LEU A 102 -28.77 33.21 -1.91
CA LEU A 102 -28.83 32.70 -3.29
C LEU A 102 -30.24 32.86 -3.89
N LEU A 103 -31.27 32.91 -3.05
CA LEU A 103 -32.66 33.17 -3.46
C LEU A 103 -32.76 34.48 -4.25
N GLY A 104 -33.38 34.43 -5.43
CA GLY A 104 -33.58 35.61 -6.28
C GLY A 104 -32.32 36.12 -7.00
N GLN A 105 -31.14 35.49 -6.83
CA GLN A 105 -29.99 35.78 -7.68
C GLN A 105 -30.24 35.26 -9.11
N HIS A 106 -30.48 36.19 -10.03
CA HIS A 106 -30.66 35.91 -11.45
C HIS A 106 -29.31 35.96 -12.18
N TYR A 107 -28.64 34.82 -12.27
CA TYR A 107 -27.40 34.70 -13.05
C TYR A 107 -27.73 34.64 -14.53
N GLN A 108 -27.40 35.70 -15.28
CA GLN A 108 -27.47 35.68 -16.75
C GLN A 108 -26.31 34.86 -17.32
N GLY A 109 -26.62 33.88 -18.17
CA GLY A 109 -25.62 32.96 -18.74
C GLY A 109 -24.98 33.47 -20.02
N SER A 110 -23.67 33.32 -20.13
CA SER A 110 -22.93 33.37 -21.40
C SER A 110 -23.02 32.02 -22.13
N GLY A 111 -22.82 32.02 -23.45
CA GLY A 111 -22.92 30.80 -24.27
C GLY A 111 -24.33 30.20 -24.28
N LEU A 112 -24.40 28.86 -24.20
CA LEU A 112 -25.62 28.04 -24.27
C LEU A 112 -26.64 28.29 -23.15
N LEU A 113 -26.18 28.62 -21.94
CA LEU A 113 -27.03 28.88 -20.78
C LEU A 113 -27.65 30.29 -20.88
N SER A 114 -28.96 30.44 -20.65
CA SER A 114 -29.65 31.74 -20.70
C SER A 114 -29.75 32.38 -19.32
N SER A 115 -30.28 31.65 -18.34
CA SER A 115 -30.47 32.13 -16.97
C SER A 115 -30.46 30.99 -15.97
N VAL A 116 -29.92 31.23 -14.78
CA VAL A 116 -30.15 30.40 -13.58
C VAL A 116 -30.97 31.21 -12.58
N VAL A 117 -32.03 30.61 -12.05
CA VAL A 117 -32.87 31.18 -11.00
C VAL A 117 -33.01 30.15 -9.88
N ALA A 118 -32.67 30.55 -8.67
CA ALA A 118 -32.83 29.76 -7.46
C ALA A 118 -34.07 30.21 -6.67
N SER A 119 -34.93 29.25 -6.32
CA SER A 119 -36.21 29.44 -5.63
C SER A 119 -36.44 28.35 -4.57
N ASN A 120 -37.36 28.58 -3.64
CA ASN A 120 -37.79 27.57 -2.66
C ASN A 120 -39.28 27.28 -2.84
N ASP A 121 -39.62 26.02 -3.06
CA ASP A 121 -40.99 25.52 -3.17
C ASP A 121 -41.34 24.74 -1.89
N GLY A 122 -42.00 25.42 -0.96
CA GLY A 122 -42.37 24.88 0.35
C GLY A 122 -41.16 24.50 1.22
N LYS A 123 -40.75 23.22 1.16
CA LYS A 123 -39.57 22.67 1.87
C LYS A 123 -38.40 22.37 0.94
N ASP A 124 -38.61 22.38 -0.36
CA ASP A 124 -37.66 21.89 -1.34
C ASP A 124 -37.01 23.06 -2.10
N GLY A 125 -35.69 23.02 -2.23
CA GLY A 125 -34.95 23.97 -3.06
C GLY A 125 -35.12 23.63 -4.54
N VAL A 126 -35.53 24.58 -5.37
CA VAL A 126 -35.73 24.39 -6.80
C VAL A 126 -34.87 25.39 -7.58
N ILE A 127 -33.94 24.86 -8.37
CA ILE A 127 -33.11 25.63 -9.29
C ILE A 127 -33.64 25.39 -10.70
N VAL A 128 -34.03 26.46 -11.38
CA VAL A 128 -34.47 26.43 -12.77
C VAL A 128 -33.39 27.06 -13.64
N MET A 129 -32.88 26.28 -14.59
CA MET A 129 -31.84 26.71 -15.53
C MET A 129 -32.41 26.69 -16.93
N THR A 130 -32.60 27.87 -17.51
CA THR A 130 -33.12 28.02 -18.89
C THR A 130 -31.95 28.07 -19.85
N MET A 131 -31.93 27.18 -20.83
CA MET A 131 -30.95 27.18 -21.92
C MET A 131 -31.47 28.00 -23.11
N LYS A 132 -30.58 28.38 -24.03
CA LYS A 132 -30.94 29.14 -25.24
C LYS A 132 -31.32 28.23 -26.41
N GLN A 133 -30.88 26.98 -26.41
CA GLN A 133 -31.02 26.00 -27.51
C GLN A 133 -31.01 24.57 -26.93
N ASP A 134 -31.56 23.62 -27.69
CA ASP A 134 -31.65 22.21 -27.28
C ASP A 134 -30.29 21.64 -26.85
N PHE A 135 -30.31 20.86 -25.77
CA PHE A 135 -29.13 20.44 -25.04
C PHE A 135 -29.23 19.00 -24.56
N ASP A 136 -28.08 18.36 -24.41
CA ASP A 136 -27.91 17.11 -23.68
C ASP A 136 -27.10 17.42 -22.41
N TYR A 137 -27.33 16.65 -21.34
CA TYR A 137 -26.73 16.94 -20.04
C TYR A 137 -26.27 15.67 -19.33
N GLN A 138 -25.11 15.78 -18.69
CA GLN A 138 -24.56 14.73 -17.84
C GLN A 138 -24.37 15.30 -16.43
N ALA A 139 -24.91 14.61 -15.44
CA ALA A 139 -24.89 15.03 -14.05
C ALA A 139 -24.29 13.94 -13.17
N HIS A 140 -23.36 14.32 -12.30
CA HIS A 140 -22.77 13.44 -11.30
C HIS A 140 -22.72 14.16 -9.96
N GLN A 141 -23.16 13.46 -8.91
CA GLN A 141 -23.02 13.92 -7.52
C GLN A 141 -21.91 13.09 -6.85
N THR A 142 -20.94 13.78 -6.28
CA THR A 142 -19.83 13.20 -5.50
C THR A 142 -19.79 13.92 -4.15
N ASP A 143 -20.11 13.20 -3.08
CA ASP A 143 -20.26 13.73 -1.73
C ASP A 143 -21.13 15.00 -1.69
N GLN A 144 -20.53 16.16 -1.38
CA GLN A 144 -21.20 17.46 -1.25
C GLN A 144 -21.27 18.24 -2.58
N GLN A 145 -20.69 17.74 -3.67
CA GLN A 145 -20.65 18.45 -4.94
C GLN A 145 -21.57 17.79 -5.98
N VAL A 146 -22.44 18.59 -6.60
CA VAL A 146 -23.13 18.19 -7.84
C VAL A 146 -22.45 18.91 -9.00
N LYS A 147 -21.89 18.15 -9.95
CA LYS A 147 -21.39 18.69 -11.21
C LYS A 147 -22.34 18.32 -12.35
N LEU A 148 -22.75 19.34 -13.10
CA LEU A 148 -23.61 19.24 -14.27
C LEU A 148 -22.87 19.84 -15.47
N SER A 149 -22.60 19.02 -16.49
CA SER A 149 -22.01 19.46 -17.76
C SER A 149 -23.05 19.39 -18.86
N VAL A 150 -23.40 20.55 -19.43
CA VAL A 150 -24.45 20.72 -20.43
C VAL A 150 -23.82 21.02 -21.78
N HIS A 151 -24.19 20.24 -22.80
CA HIS A 151 -23.65 20.33 -24.15
C HIS A 151 -24.78 20.64 -25.13
N LYS A 152 -24.53 21.53 -26.10
CA LYS A 152 -25.50 21.78 -27.17
C LYS A 152 -25.73 20.53 -28.00
N ILE A 153 -26.99 20.13 -28.19
CA ILE A 153 -27.32 19.16 -29.23
C ILE A 153 -27.09 19.85 -30.58
N GLN A 154 -26.06 19.39 -31.30
CA GLN A 154 -26.00 19.65 -32.72
C GLN A 154 -27.12 18.84 -33.37
N ALA A 155 -28.26 19.50 -33.59
CA ALA A 155 -29.33 18.97 -34.42
C ALA A 155 -28.72 18.66 -35.80
N LYS A 156 -28.42 17.38 -36.05
CA LYS A 156 -28.20 16.87 -37.40
C LYS A 156 -29.38 17.40 -38.22
N PRO A 157 -29.14 18.22 -39.25
CA PRO A 157 -30.20 19.00 -39.86
C PRO A 157 -31.33 18.05 -40.24
N LEU A 158 -32.55 18.37 -39.78
CA LEU A 158 -33.74 17.74 -40.31
C LEU A 158 -33.70 18.02 -41.80
N VAL A 159 -33.38 16.98 -42.58
CA VAL A 159 -33.42 17.06 -44.02
C VAL A 159 -34.90 17.13 -44.37
N VAL A 160 -35.41 18.35 -44.40
CA VAL A 160 -36.59 18.70 -45.16
C VAL A 160 -36.19 18.40 -46.60
N THR A 161 -36.48 17.17 -47.03
CA THR A 161 -36.30 16.75 -48.41
C THR A 161 -37.26 17.60 -49.22
N GLU A 162 -36.77 18.72 -49.72
CA GLU A 162 -37.55 19.62 -50.55
C GLU A 162 -37.86 18.87 -51.84
N TYR A 163 -39.12 18.44 -51.97
CA TYR A 163 -39.55 17.58 -53.06
C TYR A 163 -39.73 18.42 -54.32
N GLN A 164 -38.76 18.31 -55.22
CA GLN A 164 -38.62 19.11 -56.44
C GLN A 164 -39.15 18.36 -57.68
N GLY A 165 -39.74 17.18 -57.49
CA GLY A 165 -40.33 16.39 -58.56
C GLY A 165 -41.58 17.05 -59.16
N ALA A 166 -41.72 16.93 -60.48
CA ALA A 166 -42.98 17.29 -61.16
C ALA A 166 -44.17 16.57 -60.49
N PRO A 167 -45.30 17.26 -60.26
CA PRO A 167 -46.46 16.68 -59.59
C PRO A 167 -47.15 15.66 -60.50
N ILE A 168 -47.43 14.49 -59.92
CA ILE A 168 -48.17 13.40 -60.55
C ILE A 168 -49.48 13.17 -59.81
N SER A 169 -50.47 12.62 -60.53
CA SER A 169 -51.71 12.09 -59.96
C SER A 169 -51.93 10.68 -60.50
N ILE A 170 -51.90 9.68 -59.62
CA ILE A 170 -51.94 8.25 -59.96
C ILE A 170 -52.71 7.52 -58.86
N ASP A 171 -53.68 6.69 -59.25
CA ASP A 171 -54.38 5.78 -58.34
C ASP A 171 -53.89 4.34 -58.54
N PHE A 172 -53.30 3.75 -57.50
CA PHE A 172 -52.86 2.37 -57.47
C PHE A 172 -53.82 1.54 -56.61
N GLN A 173 -54.63 0.69 -57.25
CA GLN A 173 -55.51 -0.25 -56.58
C GLN A 173 -54.91 -1.67 -56.64
N ASN A 174 -54.28 -2.10 -55.53
CA ASN A 174 -53.62 -3.41 -55.39
C ASN A 174 -52.58 -3.74 -56.49
N VAL A 175 -51.66 -2.81 -56.74
CA VAL A 175 -50.61 -2.95 -57.77
C VAL A 175 -49.32 -3.51 -57.14
N GLU A 176 -48.59 -4.39 -57.84
CA GLU A 176 -47.29 -4.87 -57.35
C GLU A 176 -46.28 -3.71 -57.26
N VAL A 177 -45.47 -3.68 -56.20
CA VAL A 177 -44.48 -2.62 -55.95
C VAL A 177 -43.48 -2.49 -57.12
N ARG A 178 -43.09 -3.60 -57.76
CA ARG A 178 -42.25 -3.55 -58.99
C ARG A 178 -42.94 -2.80 -60.12
N SER A 179 -44.22 -3.09 -60.37
CA SER A 179 -45.02 -2.43 -61.40
C SER A 179 -45.26 -0.94 -61.08
N ALA A 180 -45.50 -0.60 -59.82
CA ALA A 180 -45.63 0.80 -59.39
C ALA A 180 -44.33 1.60 -59.59
N LEU A 181 -43.17 1.02 -59.24
CA LEU A 181 -41.85 1.61 -59.50
C LEU A 181 -41.55 1.73 -61.00
N HIS A 182 -41.96 0.76 -61.81
CA HIS A 182 -41.81 0.81 -63.27
C HIS A 182 -42.71 1.88 -63.92
N LEU A 183 -43.94 2.05 -63.45
CA LEU A 183 -44.82 3.14 -63.90
C LEU A 183 -44.26 4.51 -63.53
N LEU A 184 -43.71 4.68 -62.32
CA LEU A 184 -42.98 5.89 -61.95
C LEU A 184 -41.74 6.12 -62.83
N SER A 185 -41.00 5.07 -63.18
CA SER A 185 -39.88 5.14 -64.13
C SER A 185 -40.32 5.69 -65.50
N GLN A 186 -41.45 5.19 -66.04
CA GLN A 186 -42.01 5.69 -67.30
C GLN A 186 -42.46 7.16 -67.21
N PHE A 187 -43.16 7.56 -66.14
CA PHE A 187 -43.64 8.95 -65.98
C PHE A 187 -42.53 9.96 -65.71
N THR A 188 -41.41 9.56 -65.10
CA THR A 188 -40.31 10.47 -64.72
C THR A 188 -39.14 10.46 -65.70
N GLY A 189 -39.07 9.49 -66.61
CA GLY A 189 -37.92 9.27 -67.49
C GLY A 189 -36.66 8.75 -66.77
N LEU A 190 -36.77 8.36 -65.48
CA LEU A 190 -35.66 7.88 -64.68
C LEU A 190 -35.56 6.36 -64.70
N ASN A 191 -34.34 5.82 -64.82
CA ASN A 191 -34.11 4.38 -64.79
C ASN A 191 -34.18 3.87 -63.34
N ILE A 192 -35.33 3.32 -62.93
CA ILE A 192 -35.51 2.68 -61.62
C ILE A 192 -35.37 1.16 -61.80
N VAL A 193 -34.47 0.55 -61.04
CA VAL A 193 -34.20 -0.89 -61.05
C VAL A 193 -34.53 -1.46 -59.67
N ALA A 194 -35.44 -2.42 -59.60
CA ALA A 194 -35.77 -3.14 -58.37
C ALA A 194 -34.95 -4.43 -58.25
N SER A 195 -34.43 -4.72 -57.04
CA SER A 195 -33.85 -6.02 -56.68
C SER A 195 -34.91 -7.12 -56.75
N ASP A 196 -34.48 -8.35 -57.06
CA ASP A 196 -35.34 -9.53 -57.06
C ASP A 196 -35.92 -9.89 -55.68
N GLN A 197 -35.46 -9.23 -54.61
CA GLN A 197 -36.03 -9.36 -53.27
C GLN A 197 -37.19 -8.37 -53.00
N VAL A 198 -37.46 -7.41 -53.88
CA VAL A 198 -38.59 -6.48 -53.76
C VAL A 198 -39.90 -7.24 -54.04
N THR A 199 -40.79 -7.33 -53.06
CA THR A 199 -42.05 -8.10 -53.15
C THR A 199 -43.23 -7.43 -52.47
N GLY A 200 -44.45 -7.82 -52.87
CA GLY A 200 -45.72 -7.36 -52.31
C GLY A 200 -46.46 -6.33 -53.17
N SER A 201 -47.76 -6.13 -52.87
CA SER A 201 -48.60 -5.11 -53.50
C SER A 201 -48.82 -3.89 -52.61
N ILE A 202 -49.20 -2.77 -53.23
CA ILE A 202 -49.52 -1.50 -52.58
C ILE A 202 -50.89 -0.99 -53.06
N MET A 203 -51.58 -0.27 -52.18
CA MET A 203 -52.76 0.52 -52.50
C MET A 203 -52.50 1.96 -52.09
N LEU A 204 -52.56 2.91 -53.02
CA LEU A 204 -52.16 4.29 -52.81
C LEU A 204 -52.79 5.19 -53.87
N ASN A 205 -53.55 6.21 -53.45
CA ASN A 205 -54.06 7.25 -54.34
C ASN A 205 -53.25 8.54 -54.12
N LEU A 206 -52.67 9.07 -55.19
CA LEU A 206 -51.87 10.29 -55.23
C LEU A 206 -52.58 11.32 -56.10
N VAL A 207 -52.75 12.54 -55.58
CA VAL A 207 -53.31 13.68 -56.31
C VAL A 207 -52.39 14.88 -56.12
N ASN A 208 -51.82 15.38 -57.22
CA ASN A 208 -50.90 16.52 -57.25
C ASN A 208 -49.68 16.38 -56.30
N VAL A 209 -49.07 15.19 -56.25
CA VAL A 209 -47.91 14.88 -55.38
C VAL A 209 -46.62 14.82 -56.20
N PRO A 210 -45.53 15.50 -55.82
CA PRO A 210 -44.21 15.34 -56.45
C PRO A 210 -43.78 13.87 -56.59
N TRP A 211 -43.23 13.48 -57.75
CA TRP A 211 -42.87 12.07 -58.00
C TRP A 211 -41.82 11.51 -57.04
N ASP A 212 -40.94 12.35 -56.50
CA ASP A 212 -39.89 12.00 -55.55
C ASP A 212 -40.46 11.78 -54.14
N GLN A 213 -41.47 12.56 -53.76
CA GLN A 213 -42.29 12.30 -52.57
C GLN A 213 -43.09 11.00 -52.72
N ALA A 214 -43.72 10.77 -53.88
CA ALA A 214 -44.44 9.55 -54.19
C ALA A 214 -43.56 8.30 -54.11
N LEU A 215 -42.33 8.38 -54.64
CA LEU A 215 -41.33 7.32 -54.53
C LEU A 215 -40.99 7.01 -53.07
N ASP A 216 -40.76 8.03 -52.23
CA ASP A 216 -40.44 7.81 -50.81
C ASP A 216 -41.62 7.27 -49.98
N ILE A 217 -42.86 7.59 -50.34
CA ILE A 217 -44.07 6.98 -49.76
C ILE A 217 -44.13 5.47 -50.09
N ILE A 218 -43.86 5.08 -51.33
CA ILE A 218 -43.86 3.67 -51.76
C ILE A 218 -42.73 2.88 -51.08
N LEU A 219 -41.52 3.46 -50.99
CA LEU A 219 -40.36 2.84 -50.36
C LEU A 219 -40.57 2.64 -48.85
N SER A 220 -41.01 3.69 -48.15
CA SER A 220 -41.27 3.64 -46.70
C SER A 220 -42.41 2.68 -46.34
N SER A 221 -43.48 2.62 -47.15
CA SER A 221 -44.58 1.67 -46.97
C SER A 221 -44.14 0.19 -46.98
N LYS A 222 -42.96 -0.12 -47.52
CA LYS A 222 -42.45 -1.49 -47.73
C LYS A 222 -41.04 -1.73 -47.17
N GLN A 223 -40.52 -0.82 -46.35
CA GLN A 223 -39.19 -0.90 -45.74
C GLN A 223 -38.04 -1.07 -46.76
N LEU A 224 -38.22 -0.49 -47.95
CA LEU A 224 -37.24 -0.50 -49.04
C LEU A 224 -36.34 0.73 -48.93
N GLY A 225 -35.06 0.58 -49.30
CA GLY A 225 -34.13 1.68 -49.50
C GLY A 225 -33.94 2.01 -50.98
N LYS A 226 -33.53 3.26 -51.25
CA LYS A 226 -33.06 3.70 -52.58
C LYS A 226 -31.57 4.04 -52.56
N GLN A 227 -30.84 3.61 -53.59
CA GLN A 227 -29.47 4.05 -53.85
C GLN A 227 -29.35 4.57 -55.27
N ARG A 228 -29.08 5.88 -55.41
CA ARG A 228 -28.81 6.49 -56.72
C ARG A 228 -27.35 6.24 -57.12
N GLN A 229 -27.16 5.62 -58.28
CA GLN A 229 -25.86 5.45 -58.94
C GLN A 229 -25.93 6.16 -60.30
N GLY A 230 -25.56 7.45 -60.29
CA GLY A 230 -25.63 8.31 -61.48
C GLY A 230 -27.05 8.48 -62.02
N ASN A 231 -27.31 7.88 -63.19
CA ASN A 231 -28.59 7.92 -63.90
C ASN A 231 -29.53 6.73 -63.58
N VAL A 232 -29.14 5.85 -62.66
CA VAL A 232 -29.94 4.70 -62.21
C VAL A 232 -30.26 4.83 -60.72
N ILE A 233 -31.49 4.47 -60.34
CA ILE A 233 -31.91 4.34 -58.95
C ILE A 233 -32.14 2.86 -58.67
N LEU A 234 -31.26 2.25 -57.86
CA LEU A 234 -31.45 0.90 -57.34
C LEU A 234 -32.40 0.95 -56.14
N VAL A 235 -33.41 0.07 -56.14
CA VAL A 235 -34.35 -0.13 -55.03
C VAL A 235 -34.21 -1.55 -54.51
N ALA A 236 -33.96 -1.71 -53.21
CA ALA A 236 -33.76 -3.00 -52.56
C ALA A 236 -34.24 -2.96 -51.09
N PRO A 237 -34.54 -4.10 -50.45
CA PRO A 237 -34.81 -4.16 -49.03
C PRO A 237 -33.67 -3.58 -48.18
N LEU A 238 -33.99 -2.91 -47.07
CA LEU A 238 -32.99 -2.22 -46.24
C LEU A 238 -31.91 -3.18 -45.69
N GLU A 239 -32.26 -4.43 -45.39
CA GLU A 239 -31.32 -5.49 -44.98
C GLU A 239 -30.32 -5.89 -46.07
N GLU A 240 -30.68 -5.74 -47.34
CA GLU A 240 -29.79 -5.99 -48.48
C GLU A 240 -28.78 -4.84 -48.60
N MET A 241 -29.28 -3.60 -48.54
CA MET A 241 -28.44 -2.39 -48.59
C MET A 241 -27.42 -2.31 -47.45
N ALA A 242 -27.78 -2.74 -46.23
CA ALA A 242 -26.86 -2.77 -45.09
C ALA A 242 -25.61 -3.64 -45.33
N LYS A 243 -25.73 -4.71 -46.15
CA LYS A 243 -24.63 -5.59 -46.54
C LYS A 243 -23.73 -4.93 -47.59
N TYR A 244 -24.33 -4.26 -48.57
CA TYR A 244 -23.57 -3.53 -49.60
C TYR A 244 -22.76 -2.36 -49.03
N GLN A 245 -23.27 -1.66 -48.01
CA GLN A 245 -22.51 -0.58 -47.34
C GLN A 245 -21.24 -1.09 -46.62
N HIS A 246 -21.27 -2.28 -46.02
CA HIS A 246 -20.15 -2.79 -45.23
C HIS A 246 -18.95 -3.30 -46.06
N ASN A 247 -19.15 -3.68 -47.32
CA ASN A 247 -18.07 -4.13 -48.20
C ASN A 247 -17.28 -2.98 -48.88
N GLY A 248 -17.67 -1.72 -48.67
CA GLY A 248 -17.20 -0.58 -49.47
C GLY A 248 -15.84 0.03 -49.10
N SER A 249 -15.28 -0.24 -47.92
CA SER A 249 -14.02 0.41 -47.47
C SER A 249 -13.22 -0.45 -46.49
N LEU A 250 -12.38 -1.34 -47.04
CA LEU A 250 -11.34 -2.01 -46.27
C LEU A 250 -10.18 -1.04 -46.00
N VAL A 251 -10.14 -0.45 -44.79
CA VAL A 251 -9.00 0.33 -44.32
C VAL A 251 -7.72 -0.53 -44.41
N PRO A 252 -6.63 -0.04 -45.03
CA PRO A 252 -5.38 -0.80 -45.14
C PRO A 252 -4.75 -1.06 -43.77
N LEU A 253 -4.14 -2.24 -43.63
CA LEU A 253 -3.33 -2.60 -42.47
C LEU A 253 -1.87 -2.29 -42.79
N HIS A 254 -1.24 -1.48 -41.96
CA HIS A 254 0.19 -1.15 -42.04
C HIS A 254 0.96 -1.95 -40.99
N SER A 255 2.20 -2.33 -41.31
CA SER A 255 3.13 -2.93 -40.34
C SER A 255 4.14 -1.87 -39.91
N VAL A 256 4.30 -1.67 -38.59
CA VAL A 256 5.26 -0.73 -38.00
C VAL A 256 6.08 -1.44 -36.93
N TYR A 257 7.36 -1.11 -36.90
CA TYR A 257 8.34 -1.62 -35.95
C TYR A 257 8.66 -0.51 -34.94
N ILE A 258 8.41 -0.74 -33.66
CA ILE A 258 8.68 0.22 -32.58
C ILE A 258 9.64 -0.42 -31.59
N ARG A 259 10.77 0.24 -31.31
CA ARG A 259 11.77 -0.22 -30.35
C ARG A 259 11.76 0.70 -29.11
N PRO A 260 11.13 0.30 -28.00
CA PRO A 260 11.26 1.00 -26.72
C PRO A 260 12.71 0.97 -26.21
N ASN A 261 13.08 2.02 -25.47
CA ASN A 261 14.44 2.33 -25.04
C ASN A 261 14.68 1.91 -23.58
N TYR A 262 13.69 2.12 -22.71
CA TYR A 262 13.74 1.84 -21.27
C TYR A 262 12.85 0.67 -20.88
N ALA A 263 11.66 0.57 -21.49
CA ALA A 263 10.70 -0.50 -21.23
C ALA A 263 10.96 -1.76 -22.09
N LYS A 264 10.60 -2.94 -21.55
CA LYS A 264 10.66 -4.19 -22.30
C LYS A 264 9.47 -4.31 -23.24
N ALA A 265 9.73 -4.69 -24.49
CA ALA A 265 8.71 -4.91 -25.50
C ALA A 265 7.68 -5.99 -25.08
N ALA A 266 8.10 -7.03 -24.34
CA ALA A 266 7.21 -8.05 -23.80
C ALA A 266 6.16 -7.47 -22.83
N ASP A 267 6.58 -6.58 -21.94
CA ASP A 267 5.72 -5.97 -20.93
C ASP A 267 4.73 -4.98 -21.57
N ILE A 268 5.20 -4.19 -22.56
CA ILE A 268 4.33 -3.32 -23.37
C ILE A 268 3.31 -4.15 -24.18
N MET A 269 3.72 -5.25 -24.81
CA MET A 269 2.80 -6.15 -25.51
C MET A 269 1.73 -6.70 -24.57
N ALA A 270 2.11 -7.09 -23.35
CA ALA A 270 1.16 -7.55 -22.33
C ALA A 270 0.18 -6.44 -21.91
N LEU A 271 0.64 -5.20 -21.74
CA LEU A 271 -0.23 -4.05 -21.44
C LEU A 271 -1.23 -3.76 -22.57
N ILE A 272 -0.78 -3.67 -23.82
CA ILE A 272 -1.65 -3.42 -24.99
C ILE A 272 -2.67 -4.55 -25.16
N THR A 273 -2.23 -5.81 -25.02
CA THR A 273 -3.10 -6.98 -25.15
C THR A 273 -4.11 -7.07 -24.01
N LYS A 274 -3.71 -6.77 -22.76
CA LYS A 274 -4.61 -6.74 -21.61
C LYS A 274 -5.65 -5.63 -21.75
N ALA A 275 -5.25 -4.43 -22.16
CA ALA A 275 -6.17 -3.33 -22.44
C ALA A 275 -7.19 -3.72 -23.53
N SER A 276 -6.74 -4.37 -24.60
CA SER A 276 -7.59 -4.90 -25.69
C SER A 276 -8.68 -5.88 -25.20
N HIS A 277 -8.38 -6.72 -24.21
CA HIS A 277 -9.33 -7.73 -23.69
C HIS A 277 -10.18 -7.27 -22.49
N SER A 278 -9.81 -6.17 -21.82
CA SER A 278 -10.30 -5.78 -20.48
C SER A 278 -11.78 -5.39 -20.33
N ARG A 279 -12.61 -5.52 -21.38
CA ARG A 279 -14.09 -5.40 -21.33
C ARG A 279 -14.84 -6.57 -21.97
N GLY A 280 -14.14 -7.64 -22.36
CA GLY A 280 -14.70 -8.76 -23.14
C GLY A 280 -14.85 -10.10 -22.42
N ALA A 281 -14.60 -10.17 -21.09
CA ALA A 281 -14.66 -11.43 -20.35
C ALA A 281 -15.17 -11.22 -18.90
N GLY A 282 -16.45 -11.55 -18.67
CA GLY A 282 -17.01 -11.67 -17.32
C GLY A 282 -16.62 -13.00 -16.69
N ALA A 283 -15.71 -12.94 -15.71
CA ALA A 283 -15.29 -13.97 -14.75
C ALA A 283 -15.80 -15.42 -14.94
N ILE A 284 -14.92 -16.32 -15.39
CA ILE A 284 -14.84 -17.70 -14.87
C ILE A 284 -13.37 -18.10 -14.62
N ASN A 285 -13.15 -18.77 -13.49
CA ASN A 285 -11.96 -19.54 -13.09
C ASN A 285 -10.57 -18.87 -13.10
N SER A 286 -10.08 -18.55 -11.91
CA SER A 286 -8.66 -18.65 -11.53
C SER A 286 -8.58 -18.82 -10.02
N GLY A 287 -8.53 -20.08 -9.53
CA GLY A 287 -8.62 -20.35 -8.09
C GLY A 287 -8.78 -21.83 -7.75
N ILE A 288 -7.70 -22.59 -7.92
CA ILE A 288 -7.31 -23.88 -7.29
C ILE A 288 -6.57 -24.71 -8.34
N ALA A 289 -5.25 -24.81 -8.16
CA ALA A 289 -4.41 -25.83 -8.76
C ALA A 289 -3.71 -26.55 -7.61
N VAL A 290 -4.03 -27.83 -7.41
CA VAL A 290 -3.42 -28.68 -6.38
C VAL A 290 -2.99 -30.00 -7.02
N ALA A 291 -1.78 -30.41 -6.65
CA ALA A 291 -1.05 -31.66 -6.89
C ALA A 291 -1.69 -32.79 -7.72
N SER A 292 -0.87 -33.36 -8.60
CA SER A 292 -1.05 -34.64 -9.26
C SER A 292 -0.90 -35.84 -8.31
N GLN A 293 -1.76 -36.85 -8.43
CA GLN A 293 -1.39 -38.28 -8.42
C GLN A 293 -2.53 -39.16 -9.04
N PRO A 294 -2.28 -40.42 -9.45
CA PRO A 294 -3.15 -41.12 -10.41
C PRO A 294 -4.02 -42.28 -9.86
N SER A 295 -5.09 -42.58 -10.61
CA SER A 295 -5.70 -43.91 -10.83
C SER A 295 -6.27 -44.75 -9.66
N ALA A 296 -7.61 -44.79 -9.54
CA ALA A 296 -8.39 -46.04 -9.33
C ALA A 296 -9.92 -45.84 -9.51
N GLN A 297 -10.55 -46.74 -10.31
CA GLN A 297 -11.84 -47.46 -10.06
C GLN A 297 -13.15 -46.72 -9.65
N VAL A 298 -14.40 -47.16 -9.94
CA VAL A 298 -15.03 -47.97 -11.02
C VAL A 298 -16.58 -47.95 -10.82
N LEU A 299 -17.40 -48.31 -11.85
CA LEU A 299 -18.87 -48.59 -11.81
C LEU A 299 -19.83 -47.33 -11.79
N PRO A 300 -21.18 -47.45 -12.03
CA PRO A 300 -21.74 -46.82 -13.25
C PRO A 300 -23.17 -46.17 -13.21
N ALA A 301 -23.56 -45.59 -14.36
CA ALA A 301 -24.91 -45.55 -14.99
C ALA A 301 -26.19 -45.07 -14.25
N ALA A 302 -26.91 -44.12 -14.87
CA ALA A 302 -28.38 -44.14 -15.06
C ALA A 302 -28.88 -43.08 -16.09
N GLN A 303 -30.05 -43.29 -16.70
CA GLN A 303 -30.63 -42.48 -17.80
C GLN A 303 -31.72 -41.48 -17.33
N LYS A 304 -31.97 -40.43 -18.15
CA LYS A 304 -33.27 -39.84 -18.61
C LYS A 304 -32.97 -38.49 -19.32
N SER A 305 -33.49 -38.13 -20.50
CA SER A 305 -34.89 -37.79 -20.89
C SER A 305 -35.48 -36.61 -20.08
N THR A 306 -36.17 -35.60 -20.63
CA THR A 306 -36.91 -35.50 -21.92
C THR A 306 -37.24 -34.04 -22.31
N MET A 307 -37.33 -33.74 -23.61
CA MET A 307 -38.21 -32.76 -24.33
C MET A 307 -38.56 -31.33 -23.82
N ALA A 308 -38.40 -30.37 -24.74
CA ALA A 308 -39.36 -29.32 -25.16
C ALA A 308 -39.62 -28.01 -24.33
N THR A 309 -39.17 -26.87 -24.91
CA THR A 309 -39.88 -25.58 -25.20
C THR A 309 -40.84 -24.92 -24.17
N PRO A 310 -40.95 -23.56 -24.08
CA PRO A 310 -40.84 -22.63 -25.24
C PRO A 310 -40.09 -21.30 -25.01
N SER A 311 -40.10 -20.51 -26.09
CA SER A 311 -39.62 -19.15 -26.33
C SER A 311 -39.74 -18.13 -25.19
N THR A 312 -38.77 -17.20 -25.14
CA THR A 312 -39.06 -15.76 -25.09
C THR A 312 -37.93 -15.00 -25.80
N VAL A 313 -38.24 -14.30 -26.89
CA VAL A 313 -37.34 -13.33 -27.54
C VAL A 313 -37.81 -11.92 -27.18
N ILE A 314 -36.97 -11.15 -26.50
CA ILE A 314 -37.16 -9.71 -26.31
C ILE A 314 -36.07 -8.98 -27.11
N SER A 315 -36.42 -8.58 -28.33
CA SER A 315 -35.57 -7.68 -29.13
C SER A 315 -35.74 -6.24 -28.64
N ALA A 316 -34.90 -5.81 -27.71
CA ALA A 316 -34.81 -4.41 -27.32
C ALA A 316 -34.06 -3.63 -28.43
N ALA A 317 -34.75 -2.69 -29.07
CA ALA A 317 -34.18 -1.88 -30.15
C ALA A 317 -33.38 -0.67 -29.62
N GLY A 318 -32.45 -0.17 -30.44
CA GLY A 318 -31.88 1.17 -30.29
C GLY A 318 -30.79 1.33 -29.23
N GLN A 319 -29.58 0.87 -29.52
CA GLN A 319 -28.36 1.41 -28.89
C GLN A 319 -27.43 2.00 -29.95
N THR A 320 -27.01 3.25 -29.71
CA THR A 320 -26.05 3.98 -30.53
C THR A 320 -24.66 3.35 -30.46
N GLN A 321 -24.03 3.15 -31.62
CA GLN A 321 -22.76 2.43 -31.79
C GLN A 321 -21.52 3.23 -31.33
N HIS A 322 -21.45 3.57 -30.04
CA HIS A 322 -20.16 3.88 -29.41
C HIS A 322 -19.31 2.62 -29.39
N HIS A 323 -18.37 2.54 -30.32
CA HIS A 323 -17.39 1.45 -30.36
C HIS A 323 -16.56 1.48 -29.07
N PRO A 324 -16.50 0.37 -28.29
CA PRO A 324 -15.63 0.31 -27.13
C PRO A 324 -14.17 0.42 -27.60
N ALA A 325 -13.36 1.21 -26.88
CA ALA A 325 -12.00 1.56 -27.27
C ALA A 325 -11.00 0.40 -27.05
N THR A 326 -11.08 -0.63 -27.89
CA THR A 326 -10.02 -1.61 -28.07
C THR A 326 -8.84 -0.93 -28.77
N LEU A 327 -7.65 -0.92 -28.16
CA LEU A 327 -6.45 -0.26 -28.74
C LEU A 327 -6.01 -0.89 -30.07
N LEU A 328 -6.24 -2.20 -30.22
CA LEU A 328 -6.06 -2.96 -31.46
C LEU A 328 -7.40 -3.07 -32.20
N SER A 329 -7.39 -3.04 -33.53
CA SER A 329 -8.60 -3.34 -34.30
C SER A 329 -8.92 -4.84 -34.28
N LYS A 330 -10.13 -5.21 -34.73
CA LYS A 330 -10.57 -6.61 -34.91
C LYS A 330 -9.68 -7.44 -35.87
N ARG A 331 -8.74 -6.81 -36.58
CA ARG A 331 -7.76 -7.43 -37.49
C ARG A 331 -6.31 -7.11 -37.12
N GLY A 332 -6.09 -6.43 -35.99
CA GLY A 332 -4.78 -6.06 -35.50
C GLY A 332 -4.04 -7.25 -34.90
N VAL A 333 -2.72 -7.33 -35.14
CA VAL A 333 -1.84 -8.29 -34.46
C VAL A 333 -0.58 -7.59 -33.96
N ILE A 334 -0.09 -8.03 -32.81
CA ILE A 334 1.11 -7.53 -32.17
C ILE A 334 2.04 -8.70 -31.81
N ALA A 335 3.33 -8.55 -32.06
CA ALA A 335 4.37 -9.54 -31.77
C ALA A 335 5.64 -8.84 -31.25
N VAL A 336 6.53 -9.60 -30.63
CA VAL A 336 7.79 -9.09 -30.04
C VAL A 336 8.98 -9.90 -30.57
N ASP A 337 9.98 -9.21 -31.13
CA ASP A 337 11.34 -9.77 -31.25
C ASP A 337 12.11 -9.49 -29.96
N ALA A 338 12.15 -10.50 -29.09
CA ALA A 338 12.84 -10.43 -27.80
C ALA A 338 14.36 -10.22 -27.93
N ARG A 339 14.97 -10.58 -29.08
CA ARG A 339 16.41 -10.42 -29.33
C ARG A 339 16.79 -8.97 -29.66
N THR A 340 15.86 -8.15 -30.15
CA THR A 340 16.10 -6.73 -30.48
C THR A 340 15.35 -5.73 -29.59
N ASN A 341 14.48 -6.23 -28.70
CA ASN A 341 13.50 -5.47 -27.94
C ASN A 341 12.53 -4.68 -28.87
N THR A 342 12.07 -5.30 -29.96
CA THR A 342 11.23 -4.62 -30.96
C THR A 342 9.80 -5.15 -30.94
N LEU A 343 8.83 -4.23 -30.84
CA LEU A 343 7.40 -4.46 -31.08
C LEU A 343 7.13 -4.43 -32.58
N ILE A 344 6.49 -5.48 -33.09
CA ILE A 344 5.99 -5.57 -34.46
C ILE A 344 4.46 -5.44 -34.39
N ILE A 345 3.93 -4.29 -34.80
CA ILE A 345 2.50 -3.99 -34.75
C ILE A 345 1.98 -3.96 -36.18
N LYS A 346 0.92 -4.71 -36.47
CA LYS A 346 0.23 -4.71 -37.76
C LYS A 346 -1.24 -4.40 -37.56
N ASP A 347 -1.64 -3.17 -37.87
CA ASP A 347 -3.01 -2.68 -37.63
C ASP A 347 -3.38 -1.50 -38.57
N THR A 348 -4.55 -0.89 -38.37
CA THR A 348 -4.93 0.35 -39.04
C THR A 348 -4.07 1.53 -38.58
N ALA A 349 -3.88 2.54 -39.43
CA ALA A 349 -3.04 3.71 -39.13
C ALA A 349 -3.43 4.40 -37.81
N ALA A 350 -4.73 4.59 -37.55
CA ALA A 350 -5.22 5.22 -36.32
C ALA A 350 -4.95 4.37 -35.07
N SER A 351 -5.05 3.03 -35.14
CA SER A 351 -4.66 2.15 -34.03
C SER A 351 -3.16 2.27 -33.73
N ILE A 352 -2.32 2.32 -34.77
CA ILE A 352 -0.86 2.44 -34.63
C ILE A 352 -0.48 3.79 -34.01
N GLU A 353 -1.12 4.89 -34.40
CA GLU A 353 -0.88 6.22 -33.85
C GLU A 353 -1.24 6.29 -32.35
N ASN A 354 -2.40 5.75 -31.96
CA ASN A 354 -2.81 5.64 -30.56
C ASN A 354 -1.84 4.77 -29.74
N ILE A 355 -1.38 3.64 -30.29
CA ILE A 355 -0.39 2.76 -29.63
C ILE A 355 0.96 3.46 -29.50
N LYS A 356 1.41 4.22 -30.51
CA LYS A 356 2.66 4.99 -30.48
C LYS A 356 2.61 6.07 -29.39
N ALA A 357 1.52 6.83 -29.30
CA ALA A 357 1.34 7.84 -28.24
C ALA A 357 1.34 7.23 -26.83
N LEU A 358 0.75 6.03 -26.65
CA LEU A 358 0.81 5.30 -25.38
C LEU A 358 2.23 4.83 -25.05
N ILE A 359 2.99 4.32 -26.04
CA ILE A 359 4.39 3.91 -25.84
C ILE A 359 5.26 5.10 -25.44
N GLU A 360 5.08 6.26 -26.08
CA GLU A 360 5.81 7.50 -25.75
C GLU A 360 5.53 8.03 -24.33
N GLN A 361 4.39 7.67 -23.72
CA GLN A 361 4.08 7.97 -22.33
C GLN A 361 4.60 6.93 -21.32
N VAL A 362 4.84 5.69 -21.76
CA VAL A 362 5.26 4.56 -20.91
C VAL A 362 6.77 4.31 -20.95
N ASP A 363 7.44 4.62 -22.06
CA ASP A 363 8.88 4.44 -22.27
C ASP A 363 9.70 5.58 -21.62
N ILE A 364 9.51 5.76 -20.31
CA ILE A 364 10.26 6.72 -19.48
C ILE A 364 11.38 6.04 -18.69
N PRO A 365 12.50 6.73 -18.39
CA PRO A 365 13.55 6.18 -17.52
C PRO A 365 13.03 5.95 -16.10
N VAL A 366 13.15 4.71 -15.63
CA VAL A 366 12.86 4.34 -14.24
C VAL A 366 13.97 4.82 -13.31
N ARG A 367 13.59 5.47 -12.20
CA ARG A 367 14.54 5.97 -11.20
C ARG A 367 15.14 4.83 -10.38
N GLN A 368 16.38 5.05 -9.91
CA GLN A 368 17.09 4.14 -9.03
C GLN A 368 17.03 4.61 -7.57
N VAL A 369 16.93 3.67 -6.64
CA VAL A 369 17.01 3.89 -5.20
C VAL A 369 18.16 3.07 -4.63
N MET A 370 19.07 3.74 -3.93
CA MET A 370 20.04 3.08 -3.06
C MET A 370 19.47 2.98 -1.65
N ILE A 371 19.44 1.77 -1.09
CA ILE A 371 18.99 1.51 0.27
C ILE A 371 20.21 1.16 1.12
N GLU A 372 20.42 1.92 2.19
CA GLU A 372 21.44 1.67 3.20
C GLU A 372 20.75 1.30 4.51
N ALA A 373 20.95 0.07 4.98
CA ALA A 373 20.57 -0.32 6.34
C ALA A 373 21.78 -0.14 7.28
N ARG A 374 21.50 0.12 8.56
CA ARG A 374 22.49 0.06 9.63
C ARG A 374 21.88 -0.76 10.77
N ILE A 375 22.52 -1.87 11.08
CA ILE A 375 22.15 -2.74 12.21
C ILE A 375 23.24 -2.52 13.26
N VAL A 376 22.84 -2.05 14.43
CA VAL A 376 23.75 -1.83 15.57
C VAL A 376 23.36 -2.81 16.66
N SER A 377 24.29 -3.68 17.06
CA SER A 377 24.14 -4.54 18.23
C SER A 377 25.18 -4.17 19.27
N ALA A 378 24.73 -3.79 20.46
CA ALA A 378 25.57 -3.50 21.61
C ALA A 378 25.34 -4.53 22.72
N SER A 379 26.40 -4.82 23.47
CA SER A 379 26.36 -5.70 24.64
C SER A 379 27.21 -5.10 25.76
N ASP A 380 26.67 -5.18 26.98
CA ASP A 380 27.33 -4.72 28.20
C ASP A 380 27.09 -5.77 29.30
N SER A 381 28.17 -6.47 29.66
CA SER A 381 28.15 -7.57 30.60
C SER A 381 28.99 -7.23 31.82
N PHE A 382 28.39 -7.33 33.00
CA PHE A 382 29.04 -7.06 34.28
C PHE A 382 28.89 -8.28 35.19
N SER A 383 29.98 -8.74 35.77
CA SER A 383 29.97 -9.82 36.77
C SER A 383 30.83 -9.45 37.96
N LYS A 384 30.31 -9.68 39.16
CA LYS A 384 31.00 -9.45 40.43
C LYS A 384 30.74 -10.62 41.37
N GLU A 385 31.81 -11.23 41.86
CA GLU A 385 31.76 -12.32 42.84
C GLU A 385 32.73 -12.02 43.98
N ILE A 386 32.27 -12.16 45.22
CA ILE A 386 33.10 -12.05 46.42
C ILE A 386 32.81 -13.28 47.26
N GLY A 387 33.85 -14.04 47.60
CA GLY A 387 33.75 -15.31 48.30
C GLY A 387 34.89 -15.51 49.31
N VAL A 388 34.70 -16.45 50.22
CA VAL A 388 35.59 -16.70 51.35
C VAL A 388 35.76 -18.19 51.59
N LYS A 389 37.01 -18.61 51.84
CA LYS A 389 37.33 -19.95 52.33
C LYS A 389 38.01 -19.80 53.69
N TRP A 390 37.57 -20.52 54.72
CA TRP A 390 38.31 -20.57 55.98
C TRP A 390 38.10 -21.88 56.74
N GLY A 391 39.08 -22.24 57.57
CA GLY A 391 39.04 -23.42 58.42
C GLY A 391 39.79 -23.19 59.73
N ILE A 392 39.33 -23.84 60.79
CA ILE A 392 40.00 -23.93 62.08
C ILE A 392 40.35 -25.39 62.36
N LEU A 393 41.62 -25.62 62.71
CA LEU A 393 42.22 -26.94 62.78
C LEU A 393 43.13 -27.01 64.01
N SER A 394 42.93 -27.99 64.91
CA SER A 394 43.88 -28.21 66.01
C SER A 394 45.19 -28.81 65.51
N LYS A 395 46.31 -28.64 66.24
CA LYS A 395 47.61 -29.27 65.90
C LYS A 395 47.67 -30.80 66.09
N GLY A 396 46.52 -31.46 66.25
CA GLY A 396 46.39 -32.91 66.30
C GLY A 396 46.86 -33.56 67.61
N VAL A 397 46.53 -34.85 67.75
CA VAL A 397 46.61 -35.60 69.02
C VAL A 397 48.00 -35.65 69.67
N ALA A 398 49.07 -35.54 68.89
CA ALA A 398 50.45 -35.56 69.37
C ALA A 398 50.88 -34.22 70.02
N ASN A 399 50.13 -33.14 69.79
CA ASN A 399 50.35 -31.83 70.41
C ASN A 399 49.23 -31.48 71.41
N ASN A 400 47.97 -31.86 71.09
CA ASN A 400 46.82 -31.65 71.96
C ASN A 400 45.89 -32.88 71.91
N ASN A 401 45.87 -33.65 73.00
CA ASN A 401 45.03 -34.84 73.17
C ASN A 401 43.67 -34.54 73.86
N ASN A 402 43.43 -33.29 74.27
CA ASN A 402 42.25 -32.91 75.05
C ASN A 402 41.13 -32.33 74.19
N LEU A 403 41.46 -31.70 73.06
CA LEU A 403 40.49 -31.14 72.11
C LEU A 403 41.04 -31.21 70.69
N LEU A 404 40.28 -31.88 69.80
CA LEU A 404 40.50 -31.86 68.36
C LEU A 404 39.42 -31.02 67.68
N VAL A 405 39.83 -30.21 66.71
CA VAL A 405 38.96 -29.32 65.92
C VAL A 405 39.37 -29.41 64.45
N GLY A 406 38.40 -29.40 63.53
CA GLY A 406 38.61 -29.46 62.09
C GLY A 406 37.36 -29.05 61.29
N GLY A 407 37.47 -29.06 59.95
CA GLY A 407 36.36 -28.79 59.03
C GLY A 407 35.35 -29.93 58.91
N SER A 408 35.83 -31.18 59.01
CA SER A 408 35.05 -32.40 58.76
C SER A 408 35.46 -33.56 59.68
N ASP A 409 34.61 -34.58 59.79
CA ASP A 409 34.93 -35.81 60.56
C ASP A 409 36.16 -36.54 59.98
N GLN A 410 36.38 -36.49 58.67
CA GLN A 410 37.62 -36.99 58.05
C GLN A 410 38.84 -36.27 58.64
N THR A 411 38.84 -34.93 58.71
CA THR A 411 39.97 -34.23 59.34
C THR A 411 40.10 -34.50 60.84
N LEU A 412 39.00 -34.80 61.55
CA LEU A 412 39.05 -35.26 62.94
C LEU A 412 39.56 -36.71 63.06
N ALA A 413 39.51 -37.52 62.00
CA ALA A 413 40.17 -38.82 61.92
C ALA A 413 41.67 -38.66 61.57
N ASP A 414 42.01 -37.83 60.58
CA ASP A 414 43.38 -37.51 60.18
C ASP A 414 44.18 -36.95 61.37
N LEU A 415 43.59 -36.04 62.16
CA LEU A 415 44.22 -35.46 63.36
C LEU A 415 44.46 -36.45 64.51
N LYS A 416 43.88 -37.66 64.45
CA LYS A 416 44.17 -38.77 65.38
C LYS A 416 45.30 -39.68 64.89
N GLN A 417 45.68 -39.60 63.61
CA GLN A 417 46.68 -40.46 62.98
C GLN A 417 47.88 -39.64 62.47
N PHE A 418 49.02 -39.76 63.15
CA PHE A 418 50.25 -39.07 62.76
C PHE A 418 51.37 -40.04 62.40
N THR A 419 52.24 -39.59 61.51
CA THR A 419 53.54 -40.21 61.25
C THR A 419 54.63 -39.39 61.93
N LEU A 420 55.74 -40.01 62.33
CA LEU A 420 56.90 -39.29 62.85
C LEU A 420 57.85 -38.96 61.70
N GLN A 421 58.01 -37.68 61.39
CA GLN A 421 58.91 -37.21 60.34
C GLN A 421 60.20 -36.65 60.97
N ASN A 422 61.34 -37.21 60.54
CA ASN A 422 62.66 -36.75 60.93
C ASN A 422 63.07 -35.53 60.08
N SER A 423 63.47 -34.44 60.71
CA SER A 423 63.84 -33.19 60.04
C SER A 423 65.03 -32.52 60.75
N THR A 424 66.08 -32.17 60.01
CA THR A 424 67.29 -31.56 60.58
C THR A 424 67.17 -30.04 60.62
N TYR A 425 67.21 -29.43 61.81
CA TYR A 425 67.18 -27.97 61.98
C TYR A 425 68.46 -27.51 62.70
N LYS A 426 69.17 -26.55 62.08
CA LYS A 426 70.48 -26.05 62.57
C LYS A 426 71.49 -27.18 62.90
N GLY A 427 71.49 -28.25 62.09
CA GLY A 427 72.38 -29.41 62.26
C GLY A 427 71.95 -30.42 63.34
N GLN A 428 70.86 -30.16 64.08
CA GLN A 428 70.31 -31.10 65.06
C GLN A 428 69.13 -31.88 64.46
N PRO A 429 69.03 -33.21 64.67
CA PRO A 429 67.87 -33.99 64.26
C PRO A 429 66.67 -33.67 65.17
N ILE A 430 65.55 -33.27 64.58
CA ILE A 430 64.29 -33.04 65.28
C ILE A 430 63.23 -33.98 64.69
N VAL A 431 62.57 -34.76 65.54
CA VAL A 431 61.39 -35.54 65.16
C VAL A 431 60.16 -34.68 65.35
N ARG A 432 59.24 -34.64 64.39
CA ARG A 432 57.96 -33.94 64.48
C ARG A 432 56.80 -34.83 64.05
N PRO A 433 55.60 -34.71 64.67
CA PRO A 433 54.41 -35.35 64.15
C PRO A 433 54.00 -34.68 62.82
N ASN A 434 53.70 -35.50 61.82
CA ASN A 434 53.21 -35.10 60.52
C ASN A 434 51.83 -35.71 60.26
N TYR A 435 50.88 -34.89 59.82
CA TYR A 435 49.49 -35.24 59.55
C TYR A 435 49.20 -35.10 58.06
N ASN A 436 48.56 -36.11 57.46
CA ASN A 436 48.18 -36.08 56.06
C ASN A 436 46.74 -35.55 55.92
N ILE A 437 46.58 -34.23 55.86
CA ILE A 437 45.27 -33.56 55.89
C ILE A 437 44.94 -33.03 54.49
N SER A 438 43.79 -33.44 53.96
CA SER A 438 43.31 -33.02 52.64
C SER A 438 42.75 -31.59 52.64
N ARG A 439 42.83 -30.92 51.48
CA ARG A 439 42.10 -29.69 51.15
C ARG A 439 41.25 -29.98 49.91
N PRO A 440 39.96 -29.58 49.86
CA PRO A 440 39.30 -28.59 50.72
C PRO A 440 38.72 -29.14 52.04
N ASP A 441 38.83 -30.44 52.32
CA ASP A 441 38.08 -31.12 53.39
C ASP A 441 38.34 -30.62 54.83
N ASN A 442 39.38 -29.81 55.04
CA ASN A 442 39.72 -29.16 56.30
C ASN A 442 39.03 -27.80 56.53
N LEU A 443 38.33 -27.26 55.53
CA LEU A 443 37.66 -25.96 55.62
C LEU A 443 36.31 -26.09 56.35
N ASN A 444 36.01 -25.14 57.24
CA ASN A 444 34.68 -25.02 57.86
C ASN A 444 33.71 -24.23 56.99
N VAL A 445 34.24 -23.36 56.12
CA VAL A 445 33.49 -22.65 55.08
C VAL A 445 34.32 -22.72 53.80
N ASP A 446 33.79 -23.37 52.76
CA ASP A 446 34.29 -23.24 51.40
C ASP A 446 33.23 -22.54 50.52
N LEU A 447 33.28 -21.21 50.52
CA LEU A 447 32.43 -20.33 49.73
C LEU A 447 33.30 -19.39 48.87
N GLY A 448 34.46 -19.89 48.41
CA GLY A 448 35.39 -19.13 47.57
C GLY A 448 34.93 -19.00 46.11
N VAL A 449 35.40 -17.95 45.45
CA VAL A 449 35.17 -17.71 44.01
C VAL A 449 35.87 -18.79 43.18
N ALA A 450 35.21 -19.33 42.16
CA ALA A 450 35.76 -20.40 41.32
C ALA A 450 36.93 -19.93 40.42
N ASN A 451 36.80 -18.74 39.82
CA ASN A 451 37.84 -18.10 38.99
C ASN A 451 38.17 -16.70 39.55
N PRO A 452 38.89 -16.60 40.68
CA PRO A 452 39.15 -15.31 41.32
C PRO A 452 40.16 -14.48 40.52
N ALA A 453 39.82 -13.21 40.27
CA ALA A 453 40.76 -12.23 39.74
C ALA A 453 41.85 -11.86 40.76
N GLY A 454 41.54 -11.97 42.05
CA GLY A 454 42.50 -11.84 43.15
C GLY A 454 42.11 -12.70 44.35
N ARG A 455 43.13 -13.20 45.05
CA ARG A 455 42.97 -13.92 46.34
C ARG A 455 44.05 -13.47 47.32
N ILE A 456 43.74 -13.50 48.61
CA ILE A 456 44.70 -13.27 49.70
C ILE A 456 44.41 -14.23 50.85
N ALA A 457 45.45 -14.94 51.30
CA ALA A 457 45.34 -15.95 52.34
C ALA A 457 46.17 -15.60 53.58
N PHE A 458 45.61 -15.84 54.76
CA PHE A 458 46.23 -15.65 56.06
C PHE A 458 46.22 -16.97 56.82
N GLY A 459 47.35 -17.34 57.42
CA GLY A 459 47.47 -18.53 58.28
C GLY A 459 48.01 -18.14 59.66
N LEU A 460 47.22 -18.33 60.72
CA LEU A 460 47.65 -18.12 62.10
C LEU A 460 47.99 -19.48 62.72
N ILE A 461 49.27 -19.71 63.03
CA ILE A 461 49.79 -21.04 63.43
C ILE A 461 50.18 -21.18 64.92
N ASN A 462 50.10 -20.09 65.69
CA ASN A 462 50.62 -20.00 67.06
C ASN A 462 49.55 -19.69 68.13
N LEU A 463 48.25 -19.75 67.79
CA LEU A 463 47.17 -19.44 68.72
C LEU A 463 46.76 -20.68 69.53
N SER A 464 47.46 -20.97 70.62
CA SER A 464 47.04 -21.97 71.63
C SER A 464 46.67 -23.35 71.05
N ASP A 465 47.54 -23.86 70.18
CA ASP A 465 47.42 -25.14 69.46
C ASP A 465 46.22 -25.30 68.52
N LEU A 466 45.61 -24.17 68.16
CA LEU A 466 44.74 -24.01 67.00
C LEU A 466 45.51 -23.32 65.86
N LEU A 467 45.18 -23.76 64.64
CA LEU A 467 45.58 -23.21 63.37
C LEU A 467 44.33 -22.60 62.73
N ILE A 468 44.43 -21.40 62.17
CA ILE A 468 43.32 -20.74 61.44
C ILE A 468 43.81 -20.34 60.06
N ASP A 469 43.23 -20.91 59.02
CA ASP A 469 43.41 -20.53 57.62
C ASP A 469 42.22 -19.66 57.18
N LEU A 470 42.47 -18.51 56.54
CA LEU A 470 41.46 -17.63 55.95
C LEU A 470 41.93 -17.13 54.58
N GLU A 471 41.27 -17.55 53.50
CA GLU A 471 41.42 -17.00 52.14
C GLU A 471 40.21 -16.14 51.77
N LEU A 472 40.46 -14.88 51.43
CA LEU A 472 39.49 -13.99 50.77
C LEU A 472 39.71 -14.04 49.27
N SER A 473 38.64 -14.18 48.50
CA SER A 473 38.68 -14.34 47.04
C SER A 473 37.67 -13.41 46.37
N ALA A 474 38.06 -12.78 45.27
CA ALA A 474 37.20 -11.82 44.57
C ALA A 474 37.42 -11.84 43.06
N MET A 475 36.35 -11.56 42.33
CA MET A 475 36.34 -11.30 40.89
C MET A 475 35.42 -10.10 40.63
N GLN A 476 35.86 -9.18 39.78
CA GLN A 476 34.96 -8.28 39.08
C GLN A 476 35.42 -8.19 37.63
N ALA A 477 34.50 -8.42 36.69
CA ALA A 477 34.72 -8.38 35.26
C ALA A 477 33.65 -7.50 34.61
N GLU A 478 34.04 -6.72 33.62
CA GLU A 478 33.16 -5.91 32.80
C GLU A 478 33.61 -6.06 31.35
N GLY A 479 32.67 -6.42 30.46
CA GLY A 479 32.92 -6.69 29.05
C GLY A 479 31.86 -6.00 28.20
N ARG A 480 32.31 -5.08 27.35
CA ARG A 480 31.47 -4.31 26.43
C ARG A 480 31.83 -4.63 24.99
N GLY A 481 30.83 -4.73 24.12
CA GLY A 481 31.03 -4.94 22.68
C GLY A 481 29.98 -4.19 21.86
N GLU A 482 30.40 -3.66 20.72
CA GLU A 482 29.53 -2.99 19.75
C GLU A 482 29.85 -3.56 18.35
N VAL A 483 28.81 -3.90 17.59
CA VAL A 483 28.89 -4.44 16.24
C VAL A 483 27.97 -3.60 15.34
N ILE A 484 28.53 -3.04 14.28
CA ILE A 484 27.79 -2.24 13.30
C ILE A 484 27.88 -2.93 11.94
N SER A 485 26.74 -3.36 11.40
CA SER A 485 26.61 -3.96 10.08
C SER A 485 25.86 -3.02 9.14
N THR A 486 26.45 -2.68 7.99
CA THR A 486 25.87 -1.70 7.04
C THR A 486 25.68 -2.26 5.62
N PRO A 487 24.75 -3.19 5.39
CA PRO A 487 24.47 -3.68 4.05
C PRO A 487 23.84 -2.56 3.20
N LYS A 488 24.31 -2.43 1.96
CA LYS A 488 23.84 -1.43 0.99
C LYS A 488 23.47 -2.12 -0.31
N ILE A 489 22.42 -1.65 -0.96
CA ILE A 489 21.91 -2.21 -2.21
C ILE A 489 21.34 -1.12 -3.10
N LEU A 490 21.47 -1.28 -4.43
CA LEU A 490 20.94 -0.39 -5.45
C LEU A 490 19.91 -1.16 -6.27
N THR A 491 18.71 -0.61 -6.46
CA THR A 491 17.66 -1.24 -7.27
C THR A 491 16.79 -0.18 -7.96
N LEU A 492 15.95 -0.63 -8.90
CA LEU A 492 14.98 0.20 -9.62
C LEU A 492 13.66 0.30 -8.84
N ASP A 493 12.88 1.34 -9.12
CA ASP A 493 11.51 1.46 -8.62
C ASP A 493 10.69 0.17 -8.87
N LYS A 494 10.02 -0.33 -7.82
CA LYS A 494 9.22 -1.56 -7.78
C LYS A 494 9.97 -2.87 -8.06
N GLN A 495 11.31 -2.85 -8.15
CA GLN A 495 12.12 -4.05 -8.32
C GLN A 495 12.70 -4.54 -6.98
N THR A 496 12.30 -5.74 -6.57
CA THR A 496 12.91 -6.45 -5.43
C THR A 496 14.39 -6.75 -5.70
N ALA A 497 15.24 -6.48 -4.72
CA ALA A 497 16.64 -6.85 -4.75
C ALA A 497 17.10 -7.39 -3.38
N LYS A 498 18.04 -8.33 -3.39
CA LYS A 498 18.60 -8.97 -2.19
C LYS A 498 20.13 -8.89 -2.19
N VAL A 499 20.71 -8.59 -1.04
CA VAL A 499 22.14 -8.72 -0.76
C VAL A 499 22.31 -9.59 0.49
N SER A 500 23.24 -10.54 0.47
CA SER A 500 23.55 -11.41 1.60
C SER A 500 25.05 -11.68 1.75
N SER A 501 25.49 -11.91 2.98
CA SER A 501 26.88 -12.23 3.33
C SER A 501 26.93 -13.08 4.60
N GLY A 502 27.76 -14.11 4.61
CA GLY A 502 27.87 -15.05 5.73
C GLY A 502 28.37 -16.42 5.28
N THR A 503 27.93 -17.49 5.96
CA THR A 503 28.37 -18.86 5.69
C THR A 503 27.20 -19.84 5.61
N LYS A 504 27.42 -21.01 5.01
CA LYS A 504 26.47 -22.13 5.04
C LYS A 504 26.98 -23.23 5.95
N ILE A 505 26.13 -23.69 6.85
CA ILE A 505 26.46 -24.69 7.88
C ILE A 505 25.89 -26.05 7.43
N PRO A 506 26.71 -27.10 7.31
CA PRO A 506 26.22 -28.43 6.98
C PRO A 506 25.54 -29.10 8.17
N TYR A 507 24.31 -29.58 7.97
CA TYR A 507 23.57 -30.42 8.92
C TYR A 507 23.35 -31.81 8.30
N GLN A 508 23.50 -32.85 9.11
CA GLN A 508 23.21 -34.22 8.70
C GLN A 508 21.74 -34.53 8.99
N GLY A 509 20.97 -34.78 7.93
CA GLY A 509 19.58 -35.24 8.01
C GLY A 509 19.44 -36.68 7.53
N GLU A 510 18.35 -37.33 7.89
CA GLU A 510 17.95 -38.62 7.31
C GLU A 510 17.22 -38.38 5.98
N SER A 511 17.62 -39.09 4.94
CA SER A 511 16.92 -39.15 3.65
C SER A 511 15.80 -40.19 3.70
N GLU A 512 14.73 -40.01 2.93
CA GLU A 512 13.60 -40.94 2.83
C GLU A 512 14.02 -42.38 2.45
N GLY A 513 15.18 -42.55 1.84
CA GLY A 513 15.79 -43.86 1.54
C GLY A 513 16.64 -44.48 2.66
N GLY A 514 16.65 -43.93 3.88
CA GLY A 514 17.39 -44.47 5.03
C GLY A 514 18.91 -44.23 5.02
N GLY A 515 19.38 -43.24 4.24
CA GLY A 515 20.77 -42.81 4.21
C GLY A 515 20.95 -41.38 4.74
N THR A 516 22.11 -41.06 5.31
CA THR A 516 22.43 -39.69 5.75
C THR A 516 22.65 -38.77 4.56
N THR A 517 21.97 -37.62 4.53
CA THR A 517 22.16 -36.54 3.56
C THR A 517 22.69 -35.28 4.25
N THR A 518 23.54 -34.51 3.58
CA THR A 518 24.04 -33.23 4.10
C THR A 518 23.20 -32.10 3.53
N GLN A 519 22.37 -31.48 4.36
CA GLN A 519 21.65 -30.25 4.07
C GLN A 519 22.51 -29.05 4.50
N PHE A 520 22.22 -27.85 3.99
CA PHE A 520 22.99 -26.64 4.28
C PHE A 520 22.04 -25.50 4.67
N GLU A 521 22.11 -25.04 5.91
CA GLU A 521 21.39 -23.85 6.37
C GLU A 521 22.28 -22.60 6.30
N GLU A 522 21.68 -21.44 6.11
CA GLU A 522 22.39 -20.18 5.89
C GLU A 522 22.53 -19.36 7.19
N ALA A 523 23.75 -19.25 7.71
CA ALA A 523 24.09 -18.29 8.76
C ALA A 523 24.59 -17.00 8.09
N VAL A 524 23.65 -16.19 7.62
CA VAL A 524 23.90 -14.99 6.81
C VAL A 524 23.25 -13.73 7.40
N LEU A 525 23.93 -12.60 7.24
CA LEU A 525 23.29 -11.30 7.19
C LEU A 525 22.68 -11.12 5.79
N SER A 526 21.38 -10.86 5.69
CA SER A 526 20.73 -10.48 4.45
C SER A 526 19.83 -9.24 4.59
N LEU A 527 19.78 -8.46 3.52
CA LEU A 527 18.85 -7.36 3.31
C LEU A 527 18.15 -7.61 1.98
N GLU A 528 16.83 -7.78 2.03
CA GLU A 528 15.95 -7.89 0.88
C GLU A 528 14.95 -6.72 0.92
N VAL A 529 14.80 -6.02 -0.21
CA VAL A 529 14.01 -4.78 -0.25
C VAL A 529 13.35 -4.58 -1.60
N THR A 530 12.10 -4.11 -1.56
CA THR A 530 11.34 -3.61 -2.72
C THR A 530 10.94 -2.16 -2.45
N PRO A 531 11.54 -1.17 -3.14
CA PRO A 531 11.12 0.22 -3.02
C PRO A 531 9.95 0.54 -3.96
N SER A 532 9.12 1.50 -3.58
CA SER A 532 8.17 2.18 -4.46
C SER A 532 8.22 3.68 -4.20
N ILE A 533 8.54 4.46 -5.24
CA ILE A 533 8.61 5.92 -5.18
C ILE A 533 7.20 6.50 -5.30
N THR A 534 6.87 7.44 -4.41
CA THR A 534 5.58 8.15 -4.37
C THR A 534 5.74 9.54 -5.04
N PRO A 535 4.69 10.13 -5.67
CA PRO A 535 4.83 11.39 -6.42
C PRO A 535 5.29 12.61 -5.60
N ASP A 536 5.18 12.56 -4.28
CA ASP A 536 5.69 13.56 -3.31
C ASP A 536 7.18 13.37 -2.98
N ASN A 537 7.87 12.46 -3.69
CA ASN A 537 9.26 12.08 -3.51
C ASN A 537 9.57 11.39 -2.16
N GLN A 538 8.55 10.83 -1.50
CA GLN A 538 8.74 9.81 -0.47
C GLN A 538 9.00 8.43 -1.10
N ILE A 539 9.65 7.55 -0.35
CA ILE A 539 10.02 6.20 -0.76
C ILE A 539 9.37 5.23 0.23
N THR A 540 8.42 4.44 -0.24
CA THR A 540 7.86 3.31 0.51
C THR A 540 8.75 2.10 0.29
N LEU A 541 9.12 1.41 1.36
CA LEU A 541 10.02 0.26 1.36
C LEU A 541 9.31 -0.93 2.01
N GLN A 542 9.15 -2.02 1.26
CA GLN A 542 8.95 -3.34 1.84
C GLN A 542 10.33 -3.91 2.15
N ILE A 543 10.59 -4.21 3.42
CA ILE A 543 11.91 -4.60 3.93
C ILE A 543 11.82 -5.96 4.62
N TYR A 544 12.73 -6.86 4.27
CA TYR A 544 13.05 -8.06 5.04
C TYR A 544 14.55 -8.04 5.37
N ILE A 545 14.89 -8.09 6.66
CA ILE A 545 16.26 -8.15 7.18
C ILE A 545 16.37 -9.40 8.05
N GLU A 546 17.48 -10.11 7.88
CA GLU A 546 17.81 -11.32 8.63
C GLU A 546 19.30 -11.31 8.98
N ASN A 547 19.63 -11.68 10.20
CA ASN A 547 21.00 -11.69 10.73
C ASN A 547 21.26 -13.00 11.46
N GLY A 548 21.58 -14.05 10.71
CA GLY A 548 21.97 -15.36 11.23
C GLY A 548 23.45 -15.40 11.64
N ARG A 549 23.72 -15.73 12.91
CA ARG A 549 25.08 -15.79 13.49
C ARG A 549 25.40 -17.23 13.93
N PRO A 550 26.53 -17.83 13.50
CA PRO A 550 26.92 -19.17 13.92
C PRO A 550 27.34 -19.18 15.41
N ASN A 551 26.69 -20.02 16.21
CA ASN A 551 26.95 -20.21 17.63
C ASN A 551 27.40 -21.66 17.88
N PRO A 552 28.73 -21.95 17.86
CA PRO A 552 29.24 -23.32 17.96
C PRO A 552 29.14 -23.85 19.39
N VAL A 553 28.45 -24.98 19.56
CA VAL A 553 28.24 -25.63 20.86
C VAL A 553 29.20 -26.81 21.02
N SER A 554 29.52 -27.17 22.26
CA SER A 554 30.17 -28.45 22.57
C SER A 554 29.35 -29.62 22.00
N GLN A 555 30.02 -30.72 21.64
CA GLN A 555 29.52 -31.84 20.81
C GLN A 555 29.52 -31.58 19.29
N GLY A 556 29.96 -30.42 18.81
CA GLY A 556 30.20 -30.19 17.37
C GLY A 556 28.94 -29.84 16.56
N VAL A 557 27.79 -29.74 17.22
CA VAL A 557 26.59 -29.08 16.68
C VAL A 557 26.82 -27.57 16.72
N ILE A 558 26.55 -26.89 15.62
CA ILE A 558 26.53 -25.43 15.54
C ILE A 558 25.06 -25.01 15.55
N LEU A 559 24.71 -24.01 16.35
CA LEU A 559 23.40 -23.36 16.32
C LEU A 559 23.48 -22.09 15.46
N ILE A 560 22.32 -21.56 15.05
CA ILE A 560 22.25 -20.26 14.38
C ILE A 560 21.38 -19.34 15.24
N ASP A 561 21.99 -18.31 15.83
CA ASP A 561 21.26 -17.23 16.49
C ASP A 561 20.76 -16.26 15.40
N THR A 562 19.44 -16.17 15.20
CA THR A 562 18.82 -15.35 14.16
C THR A 562 18.10 -14.13 14.75
N ASP A 563 18.45 -12.94 14.26
CA ASP A 563 17.62 -11.73 14.42
C ASP A 563 16.90 -11.44 13.10
N THR A 564 15.57 -11.28 13.12
CA THR A 564 14.77 -11.03 11.90
C THR A 564 13.86 -9.81 12.05
N LEU A 565 13.59 -9.14 10.93
CA LEU A 565 12.69 -8.01 10.81
C LEU A 565 11.98 -8.04 9.46
N SER A 566 10.65 -7.97 9.47
CA SER A 566 9.83 -7.75 8.26
C SER A 566 8.90 -6.58 8.50
N THR A 567 8.93 -5.57 7.62
CA THR A 567 8.12 -4.35 7.77
C THR A 567 7.87 -3.61 6.46
N ASN A 568 6.82 -2.80 6.42
CA ASN A 568 6.53 -1.84 5.37
C ASN A 568 6.60 -0.43 5.98
N VAL A 569 7.42 0.45 5.41
CA VAL A 569 7.66 1.80 5.94
C VAL A 569 7.73 2.83 4.81
N THR A 570 7.33 4.07 5.05
CA THR A 570 7.51 5.18 4.10
C THR A 570 8.47 6.21 4.71
N VAL A 571 9.46 6.65 3.93
CA VAL A 571 10.58 7.49 4.38
C VAL A 571 10.90 8.54 3.32
N GLY A 572 11.22 9.77 3.72
CA GLY A 572 11.70 10.80 2.78
C GLY A 572 13.08 10.45 2.22
N ALA A 573 13.32 10.76 0.93
CA ALA A 573 14.61 10.50 0.30
C ALA A 573 15.76 11.20 1.05
N GLY A 574 16.79 10.44 1.43
CA GLY A 574 17.96 10.89 2.19
C GLY A 574 17.77 10.91 3.71
N GLN A 575 16.56 10.67 4.23
CA GLN A 575 16.29 10.62 5.67
C GLN A 575 16.58 9.24 6.26
N THR A 576 16.99 9.22 7.54
CA THR A 576 17.17 7.98 8.31
C THR A 576 16.02 7.80 9.29
N ILE A 577 15.42 6.61 9.32
CA ILE A 577 14.41 6.22 10.32
C ILE A 577 14.87 4.98 11.10
N VAL A 578 14.46 4.88 12.36
CA VAL A 578 14.60 3.65 13.17
C VAL A 578 13.42 2.74 12.83
N LEU A 579 13.69 1.55 12.30
CA LEU A 579 12.64 0.56 11.99
C LEU A 579 12.15 -0.15 13.25
N GLY A 580 13.03 -0.32 14.23
CA GLY A 580 12.76 -1.04 15.47
C GLY A 580 14.04 -1.48 16.16
N GLY A 581 13.88 -2.27 17.21
CA GLY A 581 14.97 -2.78 18.01
C GLY A 581 14.52 -3.68 19.14
N ILE A 582 15.47 -4.29 19.83
CA ILE A 582 15.26 -5.16 21.00
C ILE A 582 16.17 -4.68 22.12
N TYR A 583 15.59 -4.41 23.29
CA TYR A 583 16.33 -4.14 24.52
C TYR A 583 16.12 -5.30 25.50
N ARG A 584 17.21 -5.89 25.98
CA ARG A 584 17.21 -6.99 26.97
C ARG A 584 18.16 -6.63 28.10
N ASN A 585 17.71 -6.85 29.34
CA ASN A 585 18.49 -6.60 30.55
C ASN A 585 18.22 -7.73 31.56
N GLN A 586 19.25 -8.49 31.91
CA GLN A 586 19.16 -9.68 32.77
C GLN A 586 20.04 -9.49 34.00
N ILE A 587 19.39 -9.19 35.13
CA ILE A 587 20.04 -9.06 36.44
C ILE A 587 19.92 -10.39 37.18
N PHE A 588 21.05 -11.01 37.52
CA PHE A 588 21.13 -12.23 38.31
C PHE A 588 21.87 -11.94 39.62
N ASN A 589 21.18 -12.08 40.76
CA ASN A 589 21.77 -11.98 42.09
C ASN A 589 21.62 -13.33 42.81
N ASN A 590 22.73 -13.89 43.27
CA ASN A 590 22.78 -15.13 44.05
C ASN A 590 23.61 -14.88 45.32
N VAL A 591 23.16 -15.43 46.45
CA VAL A 591 23.85 -15.32 47.74
C VAL A 591 23.86 -16.69 48.41
N GLU A 592 24.99 -17.38 48.28
CA GLU A 592 25.25 -18.64 48.98
C GLU A 592 25.77 -18.30 50.37
N LYS A 593 25.18 -18.86 51.44
CA LYS A 593 25.58 -18.54 52.82
C LYS A 593 25.39 -19.70 53.78
N VAL A 594 26.22 -19.73 54.82
CA VAL A 594 25.97 -20.56 56.01
C VAL A 594 24.75 -19.99 56.75
N PRO A 595 23.72 -20.80 57.05
CA PRO A 595 22.57 -20.35 57.84
C PRO A 595 22.99 -19.76 59.19
N PHE A 596 22.21 -18.79 59.69
CA PHE A 596 22.48 -18.00 60.90
C PHE A 596 23.74 -17.10 60.80
N PHE A 597 24.92 -17.67 60.60
CA PHE A 597 26.18 -16.92 60.61
C PHE A 597 26.33 -15.94 59.44
N GLY A 598 25.81 -16.27 58.24
CA GLY A 598 25.85 -15.41 57.06
C GLY A 598 25.12 -14.06 57.20
N ASP A 599 24.22 -13.94 58.17
CA ASP A 599 23.38 -12.76 58.38
C ASP A 599 23.86 -11.86 59.54
N ILE A 600 24.97 -12.22 60.21
CA ILE A 600 25.53 -11.42 61.30
C ILE A 600 26.09 -10.09 60.76
N PRO A 601 25.73 -8.92 61.33
CA PRO A 601 26.29 -7.63 60.92
C PRO A 601 27.83 -7.62 60.94
N TYR A 602 28.44 -7.08 59.88
CA TYR A 602 29.88 -7.08 59.58
C TYR A 602 30.50 -8.48 59.37
N LEU A 603 30.36 -9.39 60.33
CA LEU A 603 31.03 -10.71 60.34
C LEU A 603 30.44 -11.71 59.33
N GLY A 604 29.17 -11.59 58.95
CA GLY A 604 28.50 -12.52 58.02
C GLY A 604 29.14 -12.59 56.63
N ARG A 605 29.98 -11.61 56.26
CA ARG A 605 30.86 -11.69 55.08
C ARG A 605 31.90 -12.81 55.12
N LEU A 606 32.23 -13.35 56.29
CA LEU A 606 33.08 -14.54 56.44
C LEU A 606 32.29 -15.86 56.29
N PHE A 607 30.99 -15.79 56.03
CA PHE A 607 30.08 -16.93 55.99
C PHE A 607 29.17 -16.91 54.74
N LYS A 608 29.51 -16.12 53.71
CA LYS A 608 28.72 -16.02 52.47
C LYS A 608 29.54 -15.67 51.23
N LYS A 609 29.03 -16.07 50.07
CA LYS A 609 29.48 -15.69 48.73
C LYS A 609 28.40 -14.84 48.06
N ASP A 610 28.74 -13.62 47.68
CA ASP A 610 27.86 -12.70 46.96
C ASP A 610 28.20 -12.74 45.46
N LEU A 611 27.29 -13.22 44.62
CA LEU A 611 27.39 -13.21 43.16
C LEU A 611 26.35 -12.27 42.55
N ARG A 612 26.79 -11.27 41.79
CA ARG A 612 25.94 -10.35 41.04
C ARG A 612 26.41 -10.26 39.59
N ARG A 613 25.57 -10.69 38.66
CA ARG A 613 25.74 -10.58 37.21
C ARG A 613 24.64 -9.70 36.62
N ASN A 614 24.98 -8.96 35.57
CA ASN A 614 24.08 -8.05 34.88
C ASN A 614 24.47 -7.98 33.41
N ASP A 615 23.66 -8.60 32.55
CA ASP A 615 23.90 -8.66 31.11
C ASP A 615 22.85 -7.83 30.37
N LYS A 616 23.30 -6.82 29.62
CA LYS A 616 22.48 -6.00 28.73
C LYS A 616 22.79 -6.35 27.27
N GLN A 617 21.76 -6.36 26.45
CA GLN A 617 21.87 -6.50 25.00
C GLN A 617 20.92 -5.49 24.35
N GLU A 618 21.42 -4.73 23.39
CA GLU A 618 20.66 -3.76 22.62
C GLU A 618 20.84 -4.07 21.13
N LEU A 619 19.74 -4.09 20.39
CA LEU A 619 19.70 -4.20 18.94
C LEU A 619 18.89 -3.03 18.40
N LEU A 620 19.42 -2.27 17.45
CA LEU A 620 18.75 -1.17 16.77
C LEU A 620 18.94 -1.30 15.26
N ILE A 621 17.84 -1.18 14.50
CA ILE A 621 17.86 -1.27 13.03
C ILE A 621 17.39 0.06 12.45
N PHE A 622 18.24 0.67 11.65
CA PHE A 622 18.00 1.92 10.94
C PHE A 622 17.96 1.68 9.42
N ILE A 623 17.15 2.43 8.68
CA ILE A 623 17.15 2.43 7.22
C ILE A 623 17.30 3.87 6.69
N THR A 624 18.03 4.02 5.59
CA THR A 624 18.24 5.30 4.89
C THR A 624 18.15 5.06 3.38
N PRO A 625 16.99 5.30 2.74
CA PRO A 625 16.89 5.29 1.28
C PRO A 625 17.42 6.59 0.69
N LYS A 626 18.14 6.50 -0.43
CA LYS A 626 18.67 7.63 -1.21
C LYS A 626 18.20 7.48 -2.65
N LEU A 627 17.56 8.52 -3.19
CA LEU A 627 17.22 8.57 -4.61
C LEU A 627 18.48 8.87 -5.42
N MET A 628 18.81 8.05 -6.40
CA MET A 628 19.94 8.30 -7.29
C MET A 628 19.49 9.13 -8.49
N ASN A 629 20.19 10.25 -8.72
CA ASN A 629 20.04 11.08 -9.90
C ASN A 629 21.24 10.81 -10.84
N ASP A 630 21.01 10.77 -12.16
CA ASP A 630 22.02 10.35 -13.15
C ASP A 630 23.33 11.15 -13.11
N SER A 631 23.29 12.39 -12.59
CA SER A 631 24.45 13.26 -12.46
C SER A 631 25.50 12.83 -11.40
N PHE A 632 25.21 11.81 -10.57
CA PHE A 632 26.12 11.40 -9.48
C PHE A 632 27.11 10.28 -9.83
N LEU A 633 26.94 9.59 -10.96
CA LEU A 633 27.69 8.36 -11.30
C LEU A 633 29.17 8.56 -11.69
N VAL A 634 29.71 9.78 -11.58
CA VAL A 634 31.07 10.14 -12.04
C VAL A 634 31.98 10.64 -10.92
N THR A 635 31.44 11.03 -9.76
CA THR A 635 32.19 11.87 -8.79
C THR A 635 32.80 11.10 -7.61
N GLU A 636 32.23 9.96 -7.23
CA GLU A 636 32.67 9.21 -6.03
C GLU A 636 34.06 8.55 -6.22
N ASP A 637 34.34 8.05 -7.44
CA ASP A 637 35.55 7.30 -7.82
C ASP A 637 36.82 8.18 -7.98
N GLN A 638 36.71 9.47 -7.62
CA GLN A 638 37.81 10.45 -7.63
C GLN A 638 38.15 10.96 -6.22
N ARG A 639 37.71 10.26 -5.17
CA ARG A 639 37.99 10.60 -3.76
C ARG A 639 38.61 9.49 -2.92
N GLN A 640 38.99 8.36 -3.50
CA GLN A 640 39.63 7.22 -2.80
C GLN A 640 40.88 6.67 -3.51
N LEU A 641 41.60 7.54 -4.23
CA LEU A 641 42.94 7.30 -4.79
C LEU A 641 43.90 8.42 -4.34
#